data_AF-A0A553NTV0-F1
#
_entry.id   AF-A0A553NTV0-F1
#
_cell.length_a   1.000
_cell.length_b   1.000
_cell.length_c   1.000
_cell.angle_alpha   90.00
_cell.angle_beta   90.00
_cell.angle_gamma   90.00
#
_symmetry.space_group_name_H-M   'P 1'
#
loop_
_entity.id
_entity.type
_entity.pdbx_description
1 polymer ?
#
loop_
_entity_poly.entity_id
_entity_poly.type
_entity_poly.pdbx_seq_one_letter_code
_entity_poly.pdbx_strand_id
1 'polypeptide(L)'
;MCSFYKYYSGEKVAPILTLFIGGNHEASNVLQELPYGGWVAPNIYYLGYAGVLNVGGVRIGGLSGIYNGHNYLKGHFERPPYDRSTQRSAYHVRNLEAFRLKQLAPDPPQILMSHDWPEDADKFGNLEQLLRFKPHFRDDVQAHKLGSRPAREILDIVQPEYWFSGHLHCKYAAVIEHDGGQSTKFLALDKCLPRRRFLQILSVGSDIEHEEVPLEYDPAWLAILKSTNHLLSVTNRTQHMPGPGYNDRYDFQPTAEEIQAVERLFEGDFRVPKNFQKSAPAFDPEHESLRDLRHTGQSEFELNPQTVAFTEKLQIANPVAMLMMAQVNLQDHVIKGIPELGFYIPEFITIQREKYLLHEISKISKVKWQQLSNRRLLNFGTQSDPAKALLSPTPIPKWLTDHIDDIMNLKAFTPENRPNNVLLNEYLPGQGIMPHFDGDSYHPVITTISLGSHTVLNFYRDFDEDQSDNSLQGRRKFSLMVEPRSLLVLTQDLYSKYLHGIDEVTEDHLDHVSNPKPNLQLGVQERGTRGVSKMHIAIDGCAHGALEETYAAIAECQAQTGQKIDLLLCCGDFQSVRNLRDLLCMARPDKYKDMCSFYKYYSGEKVAPILTLFIGGNHEASNVLQELPYGGWVAPNIYYLGYAGVLNVGGVRIGGLSGIFKPDNYLRGHFERPPYNMSTLRSAYHIRNLEVFRMKQLAPDPPQIVMSHDWPEGVDKFGNLEGLLDLKPHFRDQSDEHRLGSPPTREVLDIVQPEYWFSAHLHCKYAAVIEHDGGRNTKFLSLDKCSSGSPFLQILTVGAEIESGEVSLEYDPAWLAILKSTNHLLSVNRRTHYMPGPDSDERYDFQPTSQEIQEVERLFEGDFRVPRNFQKSVPAFDPKRESIQDLYHLKQSQFELNLDTVAFTEKLQIANPVTMLMSESEVRKQLEVPKEYTPLQLVSTRLLSRTMVPTTDDV
;
A
#
# COMPACT_ATOMS: atom_id res chain seq x y z
N MET A 1 -37.54 20.21 1.46
CA MET A 1 -36.41 19.27 1.30
C MET A 1 -36.89 18.05 0.54
N CYS A 2 -36.14 17.61 -0.48
CA CYS A 2 -36.41 16.36 -1.21
C CYS A 2 -36.08 15.14 -0.34
N SER A 3 -36.42 13.93 -0.77
CA SER A 3 -36.32 12.71 0.05
C SER A 3 -34.93 12.06 0.11
N PHE A 4 -33.93 12.54 -0.66
CA PHE A 4 -32.63 11.87 -0.77
C PHE A 4 -31.88 11.74 0.55
N TYR A 5 -31.95 12.75 1.44
CA TYR A 5 -31.29 12.70 2.76
C TYR A 5 -31.71 11.48 3.61
N LYS A 6 -32.92 10.93 3.37
CA LYS A 6 -33.41 9.72 4.04
C LYS A 6 -32.65 8.47 3.60
N TYR A 7 -32.25 8.40 2.33
CA TYR A 7 -31.43 7.31 1.81
C TYR A 7 -29.98 7.48 2.23
N TYR A 8 -29.47 8.71 2.17
CA TYR A 8 -28.13 9.04 2.61
C TYR A 8 -27.90 8.77 4.10
N SER A 9 -28.87 9.11 4.96
CA SER A 9 -28.81 8.86 6.42
C SER A 9 -28.95 7.38 6.80
N GLY A 10 -29.59 6.57 5.94
CA GLY A 10 -29.98 5.20 6.24
C GLY A 10 -31.39 5.04 6.81
N GLU A 11 -32.19 6.12 6.93
CA GLU A 11 -33.63 6.03 7.26
C GLU A 11 -34.39 5.16 6.23
N LYS A 12 -33.94 5.17 4.98
CA LYS A 12 -34.47 4.35 3.89
C LYS A 12 -33.34 3.66 3.13
N VAL A 13 -33.64 2.49 2.57
CA VAL A 13 -32.77 1.77 1.62
C VAL A 13 -33.50 1.69 0.29
N ALA A 14 -32.79 1.88 -0.83
CA ALA A 14 -33.40 1.72 -2.15
C ALA A 14 -33.71 0.24 -2.40
N PRO A 15 -34.97 -0.11 -2.73
CA PRO A 15 -35.39 -1.50 -2.86
C PRO A 15 -34.90 -2.18 -4.14
N ILE A 16 -34.42 -1.40 -5.11
CA ILE A 16 -33.92 -1.86 -6.40
C ILE A 16 -32.62 -1.10 -6.66
N LEU A 17 -31.63 -1.79 -7.26
CA LEU A 17 -30.42 -1.15 -7.76
C LEU A 17 -30.80 0.02 -8.67
N THR A 18 -30.41 1.23 -8.26
CA THR A 18 -30.77 2.46 -8.95
C THR A 18 -29.52 3.09 -9.54
N LEU A 19 -29.37 2.99 -10.85
CA LEU A 19 -28.32 3.67 -11.62
C LEU A 19 -28.83 5.03 -12.10
N PHE A 20 -28.02 6.08 -11.99
CA PHE A 20 -28.40 7.41 -12.50
C PHE A 20 -27.22 8.23 -13.04
N ILE A 21 -27.56 9.20 -13.86
CA ILE A 21 -26.69 10.28 -14.36
C ILE A 21 -27.17 11.63 -13.80
N GLY A 22 -26.29 12.61 -13.73
CA GLY A 22 -26.62 13.95 -13.23
C GLY A 22 -27.41 14.76 -14.26
N GLY A 23 -28.39 15.53 -13.81
CA GLY A 23 -29.09 16.53 -14.61
C GLY A 23 -28.65 17.96 -14.28
N ASN A 24 -29.58 18.91 -14.36
CA ASN A 24 -29.36 20.33 -14.08
C ASN A 24 -29.86 20.79 -12.69
N HIS A 25 -30.40 19.86 -11.87
CA HIS A 25 -30.91 20.13 -10.53
C HIS A 25 -30.29 19.16 -9.52
N GLU A 26 -28.99 19.32 -9.29
CA GLU A 26 -28.20 18.39 -8.49
C GLU A 26 -27.54 19.07 -7.31
N ALA A 27 -27.16 18.28 -6.30
CA ALA A 27 -26.13 18.67 -5.36
C ALA A 27 -24.77 18.57 -6.07
N SER A 28 -24.42 19.58 -6.87
CA SER A 28 -23.26 19.54 -7.75
C SER A 28 -21.95 19.23 -7.00
N ASN A 29 -21.80 19.67 -5.75
CA ASN A 29 -20.66 19.32 -4.92
C ASN A 29 -20.51 17.80 -4.73
N VAL A 30 -21.59 17.10 -4.38
CA VAL A 30 -21.59 15.65 -4.15
C VAL A 30 -21.31 14.88 -5.45
N LEU A 31 -21.82 15.36 -6.60
CA LEU A 31 -21.52 14.71 -7.87
C LEU A 31 -20.10 14.99 -8.37
N GLN A 32 -19.54 16.16 -8.06
CA GLN A 32 -18.15 16.50 -8.40
C GLN A 32 -17.14 15.67 -7.60
N GLU A 33 -17.49 15.27 -6.38
CA GLU A 33 -16.73 14.33 -5.54
C GLU A 33 -16.60 12.92 -6.16
N LEU A 34 -17.48 12.57 -7.12
CA LEU A 34 -17.58 11.26 -7.76
C LEU A 34 -17.47 11.36 -9.29
N PRO A 35 -16.38 11.93 -9.85
CA PRO A 35 -16.27 12.22 -11.29
C PRO A 35 -16.30 10.96 -12.17
N TYR A 36 -15.85 9.82 -11.63
CA TYR A 36 -15.84 8.52 -12.29
C TYR A 36 -16.99 7.59 -11.86
N GLY A 37 -17.94 8.13 -11.10
CA GLY A 37 -19.06 7.38 -10.52
C GLY A 37 -18.78 6.81 -9.14
N GLY A 38 -19.84 6.35 -8.48
CA GLY A 38 -19.77 5.80 -7.13
C GLY A 38 -21.14 5.72 -6.46
N TRP A 39 -21.18 5.06 -5.31
CA TRP A 39 -22.38 4.97 -4.50
C TRP A 39 -22.65 6.30 -3.79
N VAL A 40 -23.85 6.85 -3.98
CA VAL A 40 -24.31 8.05 -3.25
C VAL A 40 -25.20 7.69 -2.05
N ALA A 41 -25.70 6.46 -2.02
CA ALA A 41 -26.38 5.80 -0.91
C ALA A 41 -26.41 4.29 -1.18
N PRO A 42 -26.74 3.43 -0.20
CA PRO A 42 -26.91 2.00 -0.45
C PRO A 42 -27.91 1.74 -1.58
N ASN A 43 -27.52 0.92 -2.56
CA ASN A 43 -28.27 0.61 -3.79
C ASN A 43 -28.57 1.79 -4.74
N ILE A 44 -27.90 2.94 -4.58
CA ILE A 44 -28.01 4.08 -5.50
C ILE A 44 -26.61 4.46 -6.02
N TYR A 45 -26.35 4.23 -7.31
CA TYR A 45 -25.05 4.42 -7.94
C TYR A 45 -25.11 5.51 -9.01
N TYR A 46 -24.20 6.48 -8.91
CA TYR A 46 -24.00 7.54 -9.89
C TYR A 46 -22.96 7.10 -10.93
N LEU A 47 -23.23 7.30 -12.22
CA LEU A 47 -22.31 6.91 -13.31
C LEU A 47 -21.11 7.85 -13.50
N GLY A 48 -21.02 8.97 -12.77
CA GLY A 48 -19.95 9.96 -12.96
C GLY A 48 -20.30 10.99 -14.04
N TYR A 49 -19.33 11.83 -14.42
CA TYR A 49 -19.51 12.79 -15.53
C TYR A 49 -19.85 12.07 -16.83
N ALA A 50 -19.19 10.94 -17.06
CA ALA A 50 -19.64 9.86 -17.92
C ALA A 50 -19.09 8.54 -17.38
N GLY A 51 -19.78 7.44 -17.68
CA GLY A 51 -19.38 6.12 -17.24
C GLY A 51 -20.05 5.03 -18.05
N VAL A 52 -19.41 3.86 -18.11
CA VAL A 52 -20.00 2.62 -18.66
C VAL A 52 -19.78 1.48 -17.67
N LEU A 53 -20.85 0.73 -17.40
CA LEU A 53 -20.86 -0.41 -16.49
C LEU A 53 -21.54 -1.59 -17.19
N ASN A 54 -21.17 -2.81 -16.79
CA ASN A 54 -21.91 -4.02 -17.09
C ASN A 54 -22.86 -4.34 -15.91
N VAL A 55 -24.15 -4.53 -16.22
CA VAL A 55 -25.24 -4.67 -15.26
C VAL A 55 -26.03 -5.92 -15.61
N GLY A 56 -25.81 -7.02 -14.90
CA GLY A 56 -26.48 -8.28 -15.21
C GLY A 56 -26.25 -8.77 -16.65
N GLY A 57 -25.11 -8.47 -17.26
CA GLY A 57 -24.80 -8.79 -18.65
C GLY A 57 -25.21 -7.73 -19.69
N VAL A 58 -25.79 -6.60 -19.25
CA VAL A 58 -26.14 -5.46 -20.12
C VAL A 58 -25.14 -4.32 -19.90
N ARG A 59 -24.46 -3.87 -20.97
CA ARG A 59 -23.56 -2.72 -20.92
C ARG A 59 -24.38 -1.43 -21.01
N ILE A 60 -24.30 -0.61 -19.96
CA ILE A 60 -25.04 0.64 -19.81
C ILE A 60 -24.03 1.78 -19.67
N GLY A 61 -24.09 2.74 -20.59
CA GLY A 61 -23.33 3.97 -20.53
C GLY A 61 -24.20 5.19 -20.23
N GLY A 62 -23.57 6.24 -19.70
CA GLY A 62 -24.24 7.48 -19.33
C GLY A 62 -23.38 8.72 -19.58
N LEU A 63 -24.04 9.81 -19.97
CA LEU A 63 -23.48 11.16 -20.10
C LEU A 63 -24.25 12.12 -19.19
N SER A 64 -23.61 12.58 -18.11
CA SER A 64 -24.21 13.49 -17.14
C SER A 64 -24.17 14.95 -17.61
N GLY A 65 -25.21 15.70 -17.22
CA GLY A 65 -25.29 17.14 -17.41
C GLY A 65 -26.11 17.60 -18.62
N ILE A 66 -26.07 18.91 -18.87
CA ILE A 66 -26.74 19.57 -20.00
C ILE A 66 -25.75 20.28 -20.91
N TYR A 67 -26.07 20.43 -22.19
CA TYR A 67 -25.15 21.04 -23.14
C TYR A 67 -25.10 22.57 -23.00
N ASN A 68 -23.88 23.13 -22.98
CA ASN A 68 -23.64 24.55 -23.08
C ASN A 68 -22.38 24.82 -23.91
N GLY A 69 -22.53 25.41 -25.09
CA GLY A 69 -21.41 25.64 -26.02
C GLY A 69 -20.26 26.49 -25.47
N HIS A 70 -20.52 27.40 -24.51
CA HIS A 70 -19.48 28.25 -23.93
C HIS A 70 -18.56 27.49 -22.96
N ASN A 71 -19.06 26.44 -22.30
CA ASN A 71 -18.29 25.66 -21.33
C ASN A 71 -17.85 24.29 -21.87
N TYR A 72 -18.41 23.84 -22.99
CA TYR A 72 -18.14 22.52 -23.56
C TYR A 72 -16.65 22.24 -23.79
N LEU A 73 -15.90 23.22 -24.26
CA LEU A 73 -14.46 23.07 -24.54
C LEU A 73 -13.56 23.35 -23.32
N LYS A 74 -14.10 23.58 -22.12
CA LYS A 74 -13.30 23.88 -20.93
C LYS A 74 -12.96 22.59 -20.16
N GLY A 75 -12.08 22.69 -19.16
CA GLY A 75 -11.95 21.65 -18.14
C GLY A 75 -13.07 21.73 -17.08
N HIS A 76 -13.01 20.85 -16.09
CA HIS A 76 -13.83 20.94 -14.88
C HIS A 76 -13.10 21.79 -13.84
N PHE A 77 -13.42 23.08 -13.77
CA PHE A 77 -12.70 24.07 -12.95
C PHE A 77 -13.50 24.58 -11.74
N GLU A 78 -14.77 24.19 -11.66
CA GLU A 78 -15.71 24.64 -10.66
C GLU A 78 -15.46 23.97 -9.31
N ARG A 79 -15.54 24.76 -8.22
CA ARG A 79 -15.32 24.28 -6.86
C ARG A 79 -16.05 25.15 -5.81
N PRO A 80 -16.34 24.63 -4.61
CA PRO A 80 -16.82 25.42 -3.48
C PRO A 80 -15.77 26.45 -3.00
N PRO A 81 -16.20 27.60 -2.43
CA PRO A 81 -17.57 28.10 -2.49
C PRO A 81 -17.89 28.54 -3.93
N TYR A 82 -18.96 27.99 -4.49
CA TYR A 82 -19.40 28.32 -5.84
C TYR A 82 -20.08 29.68 -5.85
N ASP A 83 -19.82 30.47 -6.88
CA ASP A 83 -20.69 31.57 -7.26
C ASP A 83 -21.86 31.08 -8.14
N ARG A 84 -22.80 31.98 -8.48
CA ARG A 84 -23.95 31.61 -9.34
C ARG A 84 -23.55 31.11 -10.73
N SER A 85 -22.36 31.48 -11.21
CA SER A 85 -21.87 31.10 -12.54
C SER A 85 -21.34 29.67 -12.52
N THR A 86 -20.44 29.39 -11.57
CA THR A 86 -19.81 28.09 -11.34
C THR A 86 -20.81 27.04 -10.84
N GLN A 87 -21.83 27.42 -10.05
CA GLN A 87 -22.95 26.51 -9.74
C GLN A 87 -23.65 26.00 -11.01
N ARG A 88 -23.81 26.86 -12.01
CA ARG A 88 -24.44 26.50 -13.29
C ARG A 88 -23.50 25.71 -14.18
N SER A 89 -22.22 26.11 -14.22
CA SER A 89 -21.27 25.45 -15.12
C SER A 89 -20.83 24.06 -14.64
N ALA A 90 -20.93 23.77 -13.34
CA ALA A 90 -20.58 22.47 -12.76
C ALA A 90 -21.34 21.27 -13.34
N TYR A 91 -22.57 21.46 -13.85
CA TYR A 91 -23.38 20.39 -14.46
C TYR A 91 -23.44 20.48 -16.00
N HIS A 92 -22.65 21.35 -16.63
CA HIS A 92 -22.58 21.39 -18.09
C HIS A 92 -21.70 20.23 -18.61
N VAL A 93 -22.09 19.61 -19.73
CA VAL A 93 -21.28 18.59 -20.43
C VAL A 93 -19.93 19.19 -20.86
N ARG A 94 -18.84 18.40 -20.80
CA ARG A 94 -17.53 18.74 -21.36
C ARG A 94 -17.17 17.84 -22.55
N ASN A 95 -16.26 18.33 -23.38
CA ASN A 95 -15.86 17.65 -24.61
C ASN A 95 -15.04 16.39 -24.38
N LEU A 96 -14.33 16.27 -23.25
CA LEU A 96 -13.56 15.09 -22.89
C LEU A 96 -14.43 13.85 -22.72
N GLU A 97 -15.53 13.94 -21.97
CA GLU A 97 -16.43 12.82 -21.73
C GLU A 97 -17.15 12.39 -23.01
N ALA A 98 -17.59 13.36 -23.82
CA ALA A 98 -18.16 13.08 -25.13
C ALA A 98 -17.14 12.42 -26.07
N PHE A 99 -15.87 12.86 -26.03
CA PHE A 99 -14.79 12.25 -26.78
C PHE A 99 -14.53 10.81 -26.36
N ARG A 100 -14.47 10.53 -25.05
CA ARG A 100 -14.28 9.17 -24.50
C ARG A 100 -15.39 8.22 -24.91
N LEU A 101 -16.65 8.63 -24.82
CA LEU A 101 -17.78 7.79 -25.22
C LEU A 101 -17.75 7.44 -26.72
N LYS A 102 -17.33 8.37 -27.58
CA LYS A 102 -17.16 8.11 -29.03
C LYS A 102 -16.13 7.01 -29.34
N GLN A 103 -15.19 6.72 -28.44
CA GLN A 103 -14.18 5.67 -28.65
C GLN A 103 -14.74 4.24 -28.49
N LEU A 104 -15.99 4.09 -28.03
CA LEU A 104 -16.66 2.79 -27.88
C LEU A 104 -17.37 2.32 -29.15
N ALA A 105 -17.29 3.07 -30.27
CA ALA A 105 -17.97 2.73 -31.51
C ALA A 105 -17.76 1.28 -32.02
N PRO A 106 -16.57 0.65 -31.88
CA PRO A 106 -16.37 -0.72 -32.35
C PRO A 106 -17.19 -1.78 -31.59
N ASP A 107 -17.46 -1.54 -30.31
CA ASP A 107 -18.25 -2.41 -29.44
C ASP A 107 -19.09 -1.51 -28.52
N PRO A 108 -20.26 -1.05 -28.99
CA PRO A 108 -21.03 -0.04 -28.31
C PRO A 108 -21.78 -0.61 -27.09
N PRO A 109 -21.98 0.19 -26.03
CA PRO A 109 -22.90 -0.18 -24.96
C PRO A 109 -24.32 -0.38 -25.51
N GLN A 110 -25.05 -1.38 -25.02
CA GLN A 110 -26.43 -1.63 -25.49
C GLN A 110 -27.37 -0.47 -25.15
N ILE A 111 -27.15 0.19 -24.00
CA ILE A 111 -27.96 1.32 -23.54
C ILE A 111 -27.04 2.52 -23.32
N LEU A 112 -27.40 3.68 -23.89
CA LEU A 112 -26.85 4.98 -23.52
C LEU A 112 -27.90 5.88 -22.89
N MET A 113 -27.49 6.64 -21.89
CA MET A 113 -28.33 7.61 -21.18
C MET A 113 -27.75 9.02 -21.27
N SER A 114 -28.61 10.02 -21.48
CA SER A 114 -28.24 11.44 -21.38
C SER A 114 -29.40 12.23 -20.77
N HIS A 115 -29.13 13.29 -19.99
CA HIS A 115 -30.24 14.08 -19.43
C HIS A 115 -30.97 14.85 -20.55
N ASP A 116 -30.21 15.62 -21.33
CA ASP A 116 -30.71 16.27 -22.54
C ASP A 116 -30.90 15.26 -23.68
N TRP A 117 -31.84 15.54 -24.57
CA TRP A 117 -32.04 14.72 -25.76
C TRP A 117 -30.87 14.91 -26.74
N PRO A 118 -30.51 13.90 -27.55
CA PRO A 118 -29.72 14.13 -28.75
C PRO A 118 -30.41 15.16 -29.64
N GLU A 119 -29.62 16.07 -30.22
CA GLU A 119 -30.14 17.03 -31.20
C GLU A 119 -30.86 16.32 -32.35
N ASP A 120 -31.97 16.89 -32.80
CA ASP A 120 -32.82 16.37 -33.88
C ASP A 120 -33.50 15.00 -33.62
N ALA A 121 -33.42 14.45 -32.40
CA ALA A 121 -34.13 13.20 -32.06
C ALA A 121 -35.66 13.31 -32.24
N ASP A 122 -36.21 14.52 -32.18
CA ASP A 122 -37.61 14.83 -32.44
C ASP A 122 -38.04 14.52 -33.89
N LYS A 123 -37.13 14.50 -34.86
CA LYS A 123 -37.47 14.22 -36.27
C LYS A 123 -37.83 12.76 -36.56
N PHE A 124 -37.48 11.85 -35.65
CA PHE A 124 -37.58 10.40 -35.86
C PHE A 124 -38.79 9.76 -35.18
N GLY A 125 -39.69 10.57 -34.64
CA GLY A 125 -40.92 10.13 -33.96
C GLY A 125 -42.14 10.92 -34.41
N ASN A 126 -43.17 10.95 -33.57
CA ASN A 126 -44.39 11.72 -33.87
C ASN A 126 -44.24 13.20 -33.47
N LEU A 127 -43.54 13.96 -34.31
CA LEU A 127 -43.29 15.39 -34.10
C LEU A 127 -44.58 16.22 -33.98
N GLU A 128 -45.61 15.90 -34.77
CA GLU A 128 -46.91 16.60 -34.70
C GLU A 128 -47.54 16.48 -33.32
N GLN A 129 -47.50 15.28 -32.75
CA GLN A 129 -47.99 15.03 -31.40
C GLN A 129 -47.17 15.80 -30.36
N LEU A 130 -45.83 15.81 -30.48
CA LEU A 130 -44.96 16.56 -29.57
C LEU A 130 -45.29 18.06 -29.60
N LEU A 131 -45.38 18.66 -30.79
CA LEU A 131 -45.69 20.09 -30.95
C LEU A 131 -47.12 20.43 -30.52
N ARG A 132 -48.06 19.48 -30.56
CA ARG A 132 -49.40 19.68 -29.99
C ARG A 132 -49.35 19.78 -28.46
N PHE A 133 -48.53 18.98 -27.81
CA PHE A 133 -48.38 19.01 -26.34
C PHE A 133 -47.42 20.11 -25.85
N LYS A 134 -46.42 20.47 -26.66
CA LYS A 134 -45.35 21.43 -26.34
C LYS A 134 -45.13 22.40 -27.51
N PRO A 135 -46.08 23.30 -27.80
CA PRO A 135 -46.02 24.16 -28.99
C PRO A 135 -44.82 25.13 -29.01
N HIS A 136 -44.25 25.46 -27.85
CA HIS A 136 -43.08 26.32 -27.72
C HIS A 136 -41.78 25.70 -28.23
N PHE A 137 -41.73 24.37 -28.44
CA PHE A 137 -40.55 23.74 -29.07
C PHE A 137 -40.46 23.99 -30.58
N ARG A 138 -41.49 24.59 -31.20
CA ARG A 138 -41.53 24.79 -32.66
C ARG A 138 -40.31 25.55 -33.18
N ASP A 139 -39.91 26.62 -32.51
CA ASP A 139 -38.80 27.47 -32.95
C ASP A 139 -37.45 26.74 -32.81
N ASP A 140 -37.25 26.00 -31.71
CA ASP A 140 -36.03 25.22 -31.47
C ASP A 140 -35.90 24.03 -32.44
N VAL A 141 -37.00 23.36 -32.76
CA VAL A 141 -37.05 22.29 -33.77
C VAL A 141 -36.71 22.84 -35.16
N GLN A 142 -37.28 23.97 -35.55
CA GLN A 142 -37.01 24.61 -36.84
C GLN A 142 -35.57 25.11 -36.95
N ALA A 143 -34.97 25.53 -35.84
CA ALA A 143 -33.61 26.06 -35.80
C ALA A 143 -32.53 24.99 -35.61
N HIS A 144 -32.90 23.69 -35.50
CA HIS A 144 -31.98 22.59 -35.15
C HIS A 144 -31.25 22.85 -33.82
N LYS A 145 -32.01 23.24 -32.79
CA LYS A 145 -31.48 23.59 -31.46
C LYS A 145 -32.11 22.80 -30.32
N LEU A 146 -33.09 21.94 -30.62
CA LEU A 146 -33.72 21.11 -29.60
C LEU A 146 -32.79 19.94 -29.25
N GLY A 147 -32.13 20.02 -28.10
CA GLY A 147 -31.28 18.95 -27.57
C GLY A 147 -29.79 19.32 -27.47
N SER A 148 -28.96 18.29 -27.41
CA SER A 148 -27.53 18.34 -27.15
C SER A 148 -26.76 17.85 -28.37
N ARG A 149 -25.98 18.75 -28.97
CA ARG A 149 -25.09 18.42 -30.08
C ARG A 149 -24.06 17.32 -29.72
N PRO A 150 -23.38 17.33 -28.57
CA PRO A 150 -22.49 16.24 -28.19
C PRO A 150 -23.20 14.89 -28.08
N ALA A 151 -24.43 14.86 -27.53
CA ALA A 151 -25.23 13.64 -27.49
C ALA A 151 -25.58 13.13 -28.90
N ARG A 152 -25.86 14.05 -29.84
CA ARG A 152 -26.07 13.69 -31.25
C ARG A 152 -24.82 13.09 -31.89
N GLU A 153 -23.65 13.70 -31.69
CA GLU A 153 -22.39 13.15 -32.21
C GLU A 153 -22.09 11.75 -31.67
N ILE A 154 -22.33 11.50 -30.38
CA ILE A 154 -22.15 10.17 -29.78
C ILE A 154 -23.17 9.19 -30.37
N LEU A 155 -24.44 9.58 -30.52
CA LEU A 155 -25.48 8.74 -31.10
C LEU A 155 -25.13 8.29 -32.53
N ASP A 156 -24.68 9.20 -33.38
CA ASP A 156 -24.36 8.91 -34.78
C ASP A 156 -23.11 8.02 -34.92
N ILE A 157 -22.13 8.15 -34.01
CA ILE A 157 -20.86 7.41 -34.05
C ILE A 157 -20.96 6.05 -33.34
N VAL A 158 -21.57 6.00 -32.16
CA VAL A 158 -21.60 4.81 -31.29
C VAL A 158 -22.80 3.92 -31.62
N GLN A 159 -23.93 4.49 -32.05
CA GLN A 159 -25.11 3.74 -32.52
C GLN A 159 -25.58 2.64 -31.53
N PRO A 160 -25.87 2.96 -30.25
CA PRO A 160 -26.35 1.98 -29.28
C PRO A 160 -27.73 1.43 -29.66
N GLU A 161 -28.14 0.27 -29.12
CA GLU A 161 -29.49 -0.26 -29.36
C GLU A 161 -30.57 0.63 -28.75
N TYR A 162 -30.32 1.15 -27.55
CA TYR A 162 -31.24 2.04 -26.83
C TYR A 162 -30.58 3.35 -26.45
N TRP A 163 -31.33 4.45 -26.56
CA TRP A 163 -30.95 5.75 -26.03
C TRP A 163 -32.05 6.34 -25.16
N PHE A 164 -31.76 6.63 -23.89
CA PHE A 164 -32.72 7.15 -22.94
C PHE A 164 -32.42 8.57 -22.49
N SER A 165 -33.45 9.42 -22.47
CA SER A 165 -33.32 10.82 -22.05
C SER A 165 -34.43 11.36 -21.16
N GLY A 166 -34.17 12.51 -20.54
CA GLY A 166 -35.09 13.22 -19.65
C GLY A 166 -35.30 14.67 -20.06
N HIS A 167 -35.08 15.58 -19.11
CA HIS A 167 -35.05 17.05 -19.21
C HIS A 167 -36.31 17.78 -19.73
N LEU A 168 -36.86 17.40 -20.89
CA LEU A 168 -37.94 18.14 -21.58
C LEU A 168 -39.35 17.91 -21.00
N HIS A 169 -39.47 17.05 -19.98
CA HIS A 169 -40.71 16.75 -19.25
C HIS A 169 -41.86 16.35 -20.19
N CYS A 170 -41.60 15.37 -21.06
CA CYS A 170 -42.60 14.71 -21.88
C CYS A 170 -42.13 13.32 -22.29
N LYS A 171 -43.07 12.38 -22.44
CA LYS A 171 -42.75 11.06 -23.01
C LYS A 171 -42.68 11.17 -24.52
N TYR A 172 -41.58 10.71 -25.11
CA TYR A 172 -41.39 10.66 -26.55
C TYR A 172 -40.64 9.40 -26.93
N ALA A 173 -41.02 8.77 -28.04
CA ALA A 173 -40.37 7.58 -28.54
C ALA A 173 -40.11 7.74 -30.04
N ALA A 174 -38.93 7.33 -30.47
CA ALA A 174 -38.48 7.43 -31.86
C ALA A 174 -37.59 6.23 -32.21
N VAL A 175 -37.50 5.92 -33.50
CA VAL A 175 -36.56 4.95 -34.04
C VAL A 175 -35.62 5.71 -34.98
N ILE A 176 -34.36 5.79 -34.61
CA ILE A 176 -33.35 6.57 -35.32
C ILE A 176 -32.56 5.60 -36.19
N GLU A 177 -32.76 5.68 -37.50
CA GLU A 177 -32.06 4.85 -38.49
C GLU A 177 -30.67 5.44 -38.79
N HIS A 178 -29.67 4.57 -38.87
CA HIS A 178 -28.28 4.92 -39.19
C HIS A 178 -27.91 4.45 -40.60
N ASP A 179 -26.89 5.07 -41.21
CA ASP A 179 -26.47 4.80 -42.60
C ASP A 179 -25.98 3.36 -42.84
N GLY A 180 -25.72 2.58 -41.77
CA GLY A 180 -25.34 1.17 -41.82
C GLY A 180 -26.51 0.16 -41.71
N GLY A 181 -27.76 0.63 -41.71
CA GLY A 181 -28.95 -0.22 -41.55
C GLY A 181 -29.25 -0.68 -40.12
N GLN A 182 -28.46 -0.22 -39.14
CA GLN A 182 -28.76 -0.35 -37.72
C GLN A 182 -29.71 0.78 -37.29
N SER A 183 -30.46 0.56 -36.21
CA SER A 183 -31.33 1.60 -35.64
C SER A 183 -31.23 1.65 -34.13
N THR A 184 -31.33 2.87 -33.59
CA THR A 184 -31.39 3.14 -32.15
C THR A 184 -32.83 3.43 -31.73
N LYS A 185 -33.31 2.73 -30.69
CA LYS A 185 -34.61 2.97 -30.06
C LYS A 185 -34.47 4.09 -29.03
N PHE A 186 -34.93 5.28 -29.39
CA PHE A 186 -34.90 6.44 -28.50
C PHE A 186 -36.16 6.51 -27.63
N LEU A 187 -35.99 6.76 -26.33
CA LEU A 187 -37.08 7.00 -25.39
C LEU A 187 -36.74 8.14 -24.43
N ALA A 188 -37.59 9.16 -24.42
CA ALA A 188 -37.58 10.20 -23.40
C ALA A 188 -38.74 10.06 -22.41
N LEU A 189 -38.52 10.41 -21.15
CA LEU A 189 -39.51 10.29 -20.06
C LEU A 189 -39.83 11.65 -19.39
N ASP A 190 -40.99 11.69 -18.73
CA ASP A 190 -41.47 12.85 -17.97
C ASP A 190 -40.91 12.87 -16.53
N LYS A 191 -41.12 13.96 -15.78
CA LYS A 191 -40.70 14.09 -14.38
C LYS A 191 -41.63 13.31 -13.43
N CYS A 192 -41.08 12.78 -12.35
CA CYS A 192 -41.79 12.06 -11.28
C CYS A 192 -42.83 12.93 -10.54
N LEU A 193 -43.98 13.14 -11.16
CA LEU A 193 -45.13 13.86 -10.63
C LEU A 193 -46.42 13.05 -10.86
N PRO A 194 -47.46 13.25 -10.02
CA PRO A 194 -48.72 12.55 -10.18
C PRO A 194 -49.30 12.70 -11.60
N ARG A 195 -49.80 11.59 -12.16
CA ARG A 195 -50.44 11.51 -13.49
C ARG A 195 -49.51 11.86 -14.67
N ARG A 196 -48.20 11.82 -14.49
CA ARG A 196 -47.19 11.96 -15.57
C ARG A 196 -46.67 10.60 -16.04
N ARG A 197 -46.09 10.57 -17.24
CA ARG A 197 -45.50 9.36 -17.86
C ARG A 197 -44.00 9.30 -17.59
N PHE A 198 -43.61 9.14 -16.33
CA PHE A 198 -42.22 9.20 -15.88
C PHE A 198 -41.54 7.84 -15.75
N LEU A 199 -42.27 6.73 -15.90
CA LEU A 199 -41.75 5.37 -15.76
C LEU A 199 -42.13 4.54 -17.00
N GLN A 200 -41.16 3.76 -17.48
CA GLN A 200 -41.34 2.74 -18.51
C GLN A 200 -40.60 1.49 -18.04
N ILE A 201 -41.23 0.32 -18.20
CA ILE A 201 -40.60 -0.98 -17.96
C ILE A 201 -40.24 -1.56 -19.32
N LEU A 202 -39.02 -2.08 -19.43
CA LEU A 202 -38.46 -2.69 -20.64
C LEU A 202 -37.85 -4.03 -20.25
N SER A 203 -37.85 -4.98 -21.18
CA SER A 203 -37.12 -6.25 -21.07
C SER A 203 -35.93 -6.18 -22.02
N VAL A 204 -34.72 -6.27 -21.48
CA VAL A 204 -33.46 -6.15 -22.22
C VAL A 204 -32.49 -7.22 -21.72
N GLY A 205 -31.78 -7.88 -22.62
CA GLY A 205 -30.86 -8.98 -22.28
C GLY A 205 -31.57 -10.31 -22.00
N SER A 206 -30.86 -11.18 -21.29
CA SER A 206 -31.35 -12.50 -20.85
C SER A 206 -31.93 -12.45 -19.43
N ASP A 207 -32.76 -13.41 -19.07
CA ASP A 207 -33.23 -13.56 -17.69
C ASP A 207 -32.04 -13.81 -16.75
N ILE A 208 -32.03 -13.12 -15.61
CA ILE A 208 -30.97 -13.24 -14.59
C ILE A 208 -31.36 -14.34 -13.61
N GLU A 209 -30.52 -15.36 -13.45
CA GLU A 209 -30.77 -16.50 -12.53
C GLU A 209 -30.42 -16.19 -11.05
N HIS A 210 -29.72 -15.08 -10.78
CA HIS A 210 -29.25 -14.69 -9.46
C HIS A 210 -30.26 -13.81 -8.69
N GLU A 211 -30.33 -13.95 -7.36
CA GLU A 211 -31.16 -13.08 -6.49
C GLU A 211 -30.68 -11.61 -6.48
N GLU A 212 -29.40 -11.36 -6.78
CA GLU A 212 -28.81 -10.02 -6.85
C GLU A 212 -28.24 -9.73 -8.24
N VAL A 213 -28.52 -8.53 -8.77
CA VAL A 213 -28.03 -8.09 -10.09
C VAL A 213 -26.55 -7.70 -9.98
N PRO A 214 -25.62 -8.39 -10.67
CA PRO A 214 -24.21 -8.05 -10.63
C PRO A 214 -23.97 -6.68 -11.30
N LEU A 215 -23.15 -5.85 -10.66
CA LEU A 215 -22.72 -4.55 -11.16
C LEU A 215 -21.20 -4.56 -11.31
N GLU A 216 -20.71 -4.36 -12.53
CA GLU A 216 -19.30 -4.49 -12.89
C GLU A 216 -18.84 -3.29 -13.72
N TYR A 217 -17.57 -2.91 -13.58
CA TYR A 217 -16.91 -1.93 -14.43
C TYR A 217 -16.74 -2.48 -15.84
N ASP A 218 -16.86 -1.61 -16.83
CA ASP A 218 -16.63 -1.98 -18.22
C ASP A 218 -15.12 -1.92 -18.58
N PRO A 219 -14.47 -3.02 -18.98
CA PRO A 219 -13.02 -3.04 -19.22
C PRO A 219 -12.58 -2.08 -20.34
N ALA A 220 -13.39 -1.97 -21.41
CA ALA A 220 -13.11 -1.06 -22.53
C ALA A 220 -13.18 0.40 -22.08
N TRP A 221 -14.16 0.77 -21.25
CA TRP A 221 -14.26 2.09 -20.66
C TRP A 221 -13.09 2.42 -19.73
N LEU A 222 -12.69 1.47 -18.89
CA LEU A 222 -11.52 1.63 -18.02
C LEU A 222 -10.23 1.84 -18.84
N ALA A 223 -10.07 1.12 -19.95
CA ALA A 223 -8.93 1.28 -20.86
C ALA A 223 -8.93 2.67 -21.50
N ILE A 224 -10.09 3.17 -21.93
CA ILE A 224 -10.26 4.54 -22.45
C ILE A 224 -9.93 5.58 -21.37
N LEU A 225 -10.43 5.42 -20.14
CA LEU A 225 -10.13 6.33 -19.02
C LEU A 225 -8.61 6.41 -18.78
N LYS A 226 -7.92 5.27 -18.80
CA LYS A 226 -6.46 5.19 -18.58
C LYS A 226 -5.69 5.81 -19.74
N SER A 227 -5.98 5.46 -20.98
CA SER A 227 -5.25 5.94 -22.17
C SER A 227 -5.47 7.44 -22.42
N THR A 228 -6.64 7.97 -22.05
CA THR A 228 -7.00 9.40 -22.18
C THR A 228 -6.77 10.21 -20.89
N ASN A 229 -6.10 9.66 -19.87
CA ASN A 229 -5.89 10.37 -18.60
C ASN A 229 -5.14 11.71 -18.78
N HIS A 230 -4.17 11.74 -19.68
CA HIS A 230 -3.37 12.94 -19.99
C HIS A 230 -4.18 14.07 -20.66
N LEU A 231 -5.40 13.79 -21.16
CA LEU A 231 -6.31 14.78 -21.74
C LEU A 231 -7.21 15.46 -20.68
N LEU A 232 -7.18 14.97 -19.43
CA LEU A 232 -7.94 15.56 -18.34
C LEU A 232 -7.43 16.97 -18.02
N SER A 233 -8.37 17.91 -17.83
CA SER A 233 -8.03 19.23 -17.33
C SER A 233 -9.06 19.80 -16.36
N VAL A 234 -8.54 20.56 -15.41
CA VAL A 234 -9.29 21.25 -14.37
C VAL A 234 -9.24 22.78 -14.52
N THR A 235 -8.96 23.27 -15.74
CA THR A 235 -8.83 24.72 -16.01
C THR A 235 -10.02 25.29 -16.77
N ASN A 236 -10.24 26.59 -16.67
CA ASN A 236 -11.30 27.30 -17.43
C ASN A 236 -10.95 27.54 -18.91
N ARG A 237 -9.73 27.17 -19.34
CA ARG A 237 -9.24 27.43 -20.69
C ARG A 237 -9.88 26.48 -21.70
N THR A 238 -10.09 26.99 -22.90
CA THR A 238 -10.53 26.19 -24.06
C THR A 238 -9.48 25.13 -24.41
N GLN A 239 -9.94 23.92 -24.62
CA GLN A 239 -9.16 22.74 -24.96
C GLN A 239 -9.86 21.96 -26.06
N HIS A 240 -9.08 21.51 -27.03
CA HIS A 240 -9.56 20.73 -28.14
C HIS A 240 -9.08 19.29 -27.97
N MET A 241 -9.99 18.35 -28.22
CA MET A 241 -9.65 16.94 -28.22
C MET A 241 -8.92 16.59 -29.53
N PRO A 242 -7.98 15.64 -29.50
CA PRO A 242 -7.24 15.24 -30.70
C PRO A 242 -8.21 14.69 -31.76
N GLY A 243 -7.90 14.91 -33.03
CA GLY A 243 -8.73 14.49 -34.16
C GLY A 243 -7.91 14.18 -35.42
N PRO A 244 -8.56 13.72 -36.50
CA PRO A 244 -7.87 13.39 -37.75
C PRO A 244 -7.03 14.56 -38.27
N GLY A 245 -5.71 14.36 -38.41
CA GLY A 245 -4.74 15.40 -38.80
C GLY A 245 -3.88 15.97 -37.67
N TYR A 246 -4.07 15.52 -36.42
CA TYR A 246 -3.10 15.75 -35.33
C TYR A 246 -1.83 14.91 -35.52
N ASN A 247 -0.68 15.39 -35.01
CA ASN A 247 0.59 14.66 -35.07
C ASN A 247 0.67 13.48 -34.08
N ASP A 248 -0.19 13.48 -33.05
CA ASP A 248 -0.25 12.47 -32.00
C ASP A 248 -1.46 11.53 -32.15
N ARG A 249 -1.56 10.51 -31.28
CA ARG A 249 -2.70 9.58 -31.23
C ARG A 249 -4.00 10.36 -31.03
N TYR A 250 -4.97 10.15 -31.93
CA TYR A 250 -6.32 10.73 -31.85
C TYR A 250 -7.42 9.68 -31.76
N ASP A 251 -7.12 8.45 -32.16
CA ASP A 251 -8.00 7.29 -32.00
C ASP A 251 -7.60 6.55 -30.72
N PHE A 252 -8.51 6.55 -29.75
CA PHE A 252 -8.36 5.89 -28.45
C PHE A 252 -9.36 4.76 -28.29
N GLN A 253 -9.82 4.16 -29.39
CA GLN A 253 -10.43 2.85 -29.34
C GLN A 253 -9.50 1.90 -28.58
N PRO A 254 -10.00 1.20 -27.54
CA PRO A 254 -9.15 0.43 -26.66
C PRO A 254 -8.60 -0.80 -27.39
N THR A 255 -7.28 -0.95 -27.40
CA THR A 255 -6.65 -2.15 -27.99
C THR A 255 -6.78 -3.35 -27.06
N ALA A 256 -6.59 -4.56 -27.59
CA ALA A 256 -6.59 -5.78 -26.78
C ALA A 256 -5.52 -5.72 -25.66
N GLU A 257 -4.35 -5.14 -25.94
CA GLU A 257 -3.27 -4.97 -24.96
C GLU A 257 -3.65 -3.98 -23.85
N GLU A 258 -4.38 -2.90 -24.19
CA GLU A 258 -4.86 -1.92 -23.22
C GLU A 258 -5.96 -2.50 -22.33
N ILE A 259 -6.88 -3.29 -22.90
CA ILE A 259 -7.89 -4.04 -22.14
C ILE A 259 -7.22 -5.06 -21.22
N GLN A 260 -6.27 -5.85 -21.73
CA GLN A 260 -5.51 -6.79 -20.89
C GLN A 260 -4.70 -6.09 -19.79
N ALA A 261 -4.18 -4.88 -20.04
CA ALA A 261 -3.51 -4.11 -19.00
C ALA A 261 -4.47 -3.71 -17.88
N VAL A 262 -5.71 -3.38 -18.22
CA VAL A 262 -6.77 -3.13 -17.24
C VAL A 262 -7.18 -4.43 -16.54
N GLU A 263 -7.37 -5.53 -17.26
CA GLU A 263 -7.66 -6.84 -16.67
C GLU A 263 -6.61 -7.25 -15.64
N ARG A 264 -5.33 -6.97 -15.90
CA ARG A 264 -4.25 -7.17 -14.92
C ARG A 264 -4.38 -6.26 -13.70
N LEU A 265 -4.75 -4.98 -13.87
CA LEU A 265 -4.97 -4.04 -12.75
C LEU A 265 -6.20 -4.40 -11.90
N PHE A 266 -7.20 -5.01 -12.52
CA PHE A 266 -8.45 -5.42 -11.86
C PHE A 266 -8.44 -6.89 -11.46
N GLU A 267 -7.36 -7.63 -11.76
CA GLU A 267 -7.20 -9.06 -11.46
C GLU A 267 -8.34 -9.91 -12.06
N GLY A 268 -8.90 -9.46 -13.20
CA GLY A 268 -10.09 -10.06 -13.82
C GLY A 268 -11.41 -9.84 -13.08
N ASP A 269 -11.41 -9.25 -11.87
CA ASP A 269 -12.63 -8.92 -11.12
C ASP A 269 -13.02 -7.45 -11.34
N PHE A 270 -14.03 -7.28 -12.19
CA PHE A 270 -14.59 -5.98 -12.50
C PHE A 270 -15.75 -5.57 -11.58
N ARG A 271 -16.13 -6.36 -10.56
CA ARG A 271 -17.24 -6.01 -9.68
C ARG A 271 -17.04 -4.65 -9.02
N VAL A 272 -18.10 -3.83 -9.08
CA VAL A 272 -18.13 -2.53 -8.43
C VAL A 272 -18.23 -2.76 -6.91
N PRO A 273 -17.26 -2.29 -6.10
CA PRO A 273 -17.24 -2.53 -4.67
C PRO A 273 -18.40 -1.83 -3.97
N LYS A 274 -19.07 -2.49 -3.03
CA LYS A 274 -20.15 -1.89 -2.19
C LYS A 274 -19.56 -1.05 -1.05
N ASN A 275 -18.87 0.03 -1.39
CA ASN A 275 -18.08 0.85 -0.46
C ASN A 275 -18.69 2.24 -0.18
N PHE A 276 -20.03 2.34 -0.14
CA PHE A 276 -20.69 3.59 0.23
C PHE A 276 -20.24 4.06 1.63
N GLN A 277 -19.79 5.31 1.70
CA GLN A 277 -19.47 6.00 2.95
C GLN A 277 -20.08 7.40 2.93
N LYS A 278 -20.62 7.84 4.06
CA LYS A 278 -21.11 9.22 4.23
C LYS A 278 -19.91 10.17 4.25
N SER A 279 -19.80 11.04 3.24
CA SER A 279 -18.79 12.11 3.16
C SER A 279 -19.13 13.36 3.98
N ALA A 280 -20.39 13.54 4.39
CA ALA A 280 -20.84 14.71 5.15
C ALA A 280 -21.92 14.31 6.18
N PRO A 281 -22.17 15.16 7.20
CA PRO A 281 -23.31 14.98 8.09
C PRO A 281 -24.62 14.93 7.29
N ALA A 282 -25.50 13.98 7.64
CA ALA A 282 -26.83 13.92 7.04
C ALA A 282 -27.72 15.02 7.65
N PHE A 283 -28.55 15.63 6.81
CA PHE A 283 -29.54 16.61 7.26
C PHE A 283 -30.45 16.05 8.35
N ASP A 284 -30.51 16.75 9.49
CA ASP A 284 -31.41 16.43 10.59
C ASP A 284 -32.62 17.38 10.64
N PRO A 285 -33.84 16.91 10.31
CA PRO A 285 -35.04 17.75 10.33
C PRO A 285 -35.44 18.25 11.72
N GLU A 286 -34.91 17.68 12.81
CA GLU A 286 -35.20 18.12 14.18
C GLU A 286 -34.33 19.32 14.60
N HIS A 287 -33.11 19.40 14.06
CA HIS A 287 -32.10 20.39 14.45
C HIS A 287 -31.77 21.41 13.35
N GLU A 288 -32.14 21.15 12.10
CA GLU A 288 -31.86 22.01 10.95
C GLU A 288 -33.14 22.42 10.21
N SER A 289 -33.24 23.71 9.85
CA SER A 289 -34.36 24.22 9.06
C SER A 289 -33.91 24.96 7.80
N LEU A 290 -34.80 25.04 6.82
CA LEU A 290 -34.57 25.85 5.61
C LEU A 290 -34.40 27.36 5.89
N ARG A 291 -34.74 27.84 7.09
CA ARG A 291 -34.50 29.24 7.47
C ARG A 291 -33.03 29.51 7.78
N ASP A 292 -32.30 28.47 8.16
CA ASP A 292 -30.89 28.55 8.56
C ASP A 292 -29.95 28.70 7.36
N LEU A 293 -30.41 28.36 6.14
CA LEU A 293 -29.69 28.52 4.86
C LEU A 293 -29.11 29.92 4.60
N ARG A 294 -29.62 30.98 5.26
CA ARG A 294 -29.05 32.34 5.15
C ARG A 294 -27.80 32.53 6.00
N HIS A 295 -27.57 31.65 6.97
CA HIS A 295 -26.48 31.69 7.95
C HIS A 295 -25.53 30.51 7.79
N THR A 296 -25.91 29.44 7.07
CA THR A 296 -25.03 28.31 6.72
C THR A 296 -24.16 28.64 5.50
N GLY A 297 -22.85 28.41 5.64
CA GLY A 297 -21.90 28.50 4.52
C GLY A 297 -22.04 27.34 3.52
N GLN A 298 -21.35 27.42 2.38
CA GLN A 298 -21.21 26.27 1.48
C GLN A 298 -20.25 25.25 2.08
N SER A 299 -20.46 23.97 1.78
CA SER A 299 -19.58 22.88 2.23
C SER A 299 -18.16 23.07 1.72
N GLU A 300 -17.19 22.57 2.51
CA GLU A 300 -15.80 22.48 2.08
C GLU A 300 -15.63 21.47 0.94
N PHE A 301 -14.52 21.59 0.21
CA PHE A 301 -14.20 20.75 -0.94
C PHE A 301 -13.39 19.54 -0.47
N GLU A 302 -13.95 18.34 -0.58
CA GLU A 302 -13.38 17.13 0.02
C GLU A 302 -13.10 16.03 -1.01
N LEU A 303 -12.14 15.16 -0.70
CA LEU A 303 -11.86 13.96 -1.49
C LEU A 303 -12.79 12.83 -1.07
N ASN A 304 -13.49 12.24 -2.03
CA ASN A 304 -14.32 11.07 -1.77
C ASN A 304 -13.48 9.78 -1.74
N PRO A 305 -13.53 8.98 -0.66
CA PRO A 305 -12.77 7.73 -0.55
C PRO A 305 -13.02 6.74 -1.70
N GLN A 306 -14.23 6.71 -2.25
CA GLN A 306 -14.56 5.83 -3.38
C GLN A 306 -13.80 6.23 -4.64
N THR A 307 -13.72 7.54 -4.92
CA THR A 307 -12.98 8.06 -6.07
C THR A 307 -11.48 7.88 -5.87
N VAL A 308 -10.95 8.12 -4.66
CA VAL A 308 -9.54 7.89 -4.34
C VAL A 308 -9.16 6.44 -4.65
N ALA A 309 -9.88 5.47 -4.07
CA ALA A 309 -9.63 4.05 -4.29
C ALA A 309 -9.76 3.64 -5.77
N PHE A 310 -10.75 4.17 -6.49
CA PHE A 310 -10.91 3.93 -7.93
C PHE A 310 -9.73 4.46 -8.74
N THR A 311 -9.31 5.71 -8.49
CA THR A 311 -8.21 6.36 -9.24
C THR A 311 -6.85 5.72 -8.93
N GLU A 312 -6.62 5.25 -7.71
CA GLU A 312 -5.43 4.50 -7.33
C GLU A 312 -5.38 3.14 -8.05
N LYS A 313 -6.48 2.37 -8.02
CA LYS A 313 -6.55 1.06 -8.69
C LYS A 313 -6.34 1.17 -10.19
N LEU A 314 -6.99 2.13 -10.85
CA LEU A 314 -6.85 2.34 -12.30
C LEU A 314 -5.55 3.10 -12.67
N GLN A 315 -4.88 3.71 -11.68
CA GLN A 315 -3.70 4.57 -11.81
C GLN A 315 -3.95 5.75 -12.77
N ILE A 316 -4.99 6.52 -12.48
CA ILE A 316 -5.36 7.75 -13.20
C ILE A 316 -5.45 8.92 -12.24
N ALA A 317 -5.50 10.15 -12.77
CA ALA A 317 -5.57 11.34 -11.95
C ALA A 317 -6.95 11.50 -11.31
N ASN A 318 -6.99 12.09 -10.11
CA ASN A 318 -8.23 12.51 -9.45
C ASN A 318 -8.48 14.01 -9.73
N PRO A 319 -9.52 14.40 -10.50
CA PRO A 319 -9.80 15.79 -10.82
C PRO A 319 -10.03 16.67 -9.58
N VAL A 320 -10.62 16.12 -8.52
CA VAL A 320 -10.86 16.83 -7.26
C VAL A 320 -9.53 17.13 -6.57
N ALA A 321 -8.62 16.15 -6.51
CA ALA A 321 -7.28 16.35 -5.97
C ALA A 321 -6.49 17.38 -6.79
N MET A 322 -6.59 17.32 -8.13
CA MET A 322 -5.98 18.33 -9.02
C MET A 322 -6.54 19.73 -8.77
N LEU A 323 -7.85 19.87 -8.53
CA LEU A 323 -8.51 21.14 -8.21
C LEU A 323 -8.08 21.69 -6.84
N MET A 324 -7.87 20.81 -5.86
CA MET A 324 -7.33 21.17 -4.54
C MET A 324 -5.88 21.63 -4.65
N MET A 325 -5.03 20.94 -5.44
CA MET A 325 -3.66 21.38 -5.70
C MET A 325 -3.63 22.72 -6.46
N ALA A 326 -4.55 22.92 -7.41
CA ALA A 326 -4.74 24.20 -8.08
C ALA A 326 -5.34 25.31 -7.18
N GLN A 327 -5.69 25.04 -5.92
CA GLN A 327 -6.02 26.07 -4.91
C GLN A 327 -4.79 26.68 -4.26
N VAL A 328 -3.62 26.06 -4.35
CA VAL A 328 -2.41 26.60 -3.74
C VAL A 328 -2.01 27.85 -4.51
N ASN A 329 -2.55 28.99 -4.07
CA ASN A 329 -2.15 30.28 -4.55
C ASN A 329 -0.80 30.58 -3.92
N LEU A 330 0.23 30.64 -4.76
CA LEU A 330 1.59 30.89 -4.31
C LEU A 330 1.67 32.14 -3.39
N GLN A 331 0.83 33.15 -3.63
CA GLN A 331 0.75 34.37 -2.81
C GLN A 331 0.34 34.15 -1.35
N ASP A 332 -0.40 33.09 -1.05
CA ASP A 332 -0.81 32.77 0.33
C ASP A 332 0.36 32.15 1.13
N HIS A 333 1.42 31.73 0.43
CA HIS A 333 2.59 31.06 0.97
C HIS A 333 3.85 31.95 0.97
N VAL A 334 3.67 33.27 0.89
CA VAL A 334 4.77 34.24 1.00
C VAL A 334 5.46 34.11 2.36
N ILE A 335 6.77 33.95 2.34
CA ILE A 335 7.59 33.96 3.55
C ILE A 335 7.67 35.39 4.06
N LYS A 336 7.15 35.64 5.26
CA LYS A 336 7.16 36.97 5.88
C LYS A 336 8.50 37.23 6.56
N GLY A 337 8.95 38.48 6.54
CA GLY A 337 10.15 38.90 7.29
C GLY A 337 11.49 38.64 6.60
N ILE A 338 11.48 38.21 5.34
CA ILE A 338 12.66 38.20 4.48
C ILE A 338 12.64 39.41 3.55
N PRO A 339 13.81 39.88 3.04
CA PRO A 339 13.88 41.14 2.29
C PRO A 339 13.04 41.17 1.01
N GLU A 340 12.80 40.02 0.37
CA GLU A 340 12.24 39.93 -0.98
C GLU A 340 11.32 38.70 -1.16
N LEU A 341 10.66 38.59 -2.32
CA LEU A 341 9.59 37.62 -2.59
C LEU A 341 10.11 36.16 -2.68
N GLY A 342 9.90 35.38 -1.62
CA GLY A 342 10.08 33.92 -1.57
C GLY A 342 8.83 33.21 -1.06
N PHE A 343 8.61 31.97 -1.49
CA PHE A 343 7.42 31.20 -1.13
C PHE A 343 7.78 29.83 -0.55
N TYR A 344 7.05 29.40 0.46
CA TYR A 344 7.25 28.11 1.12
C TYR A 344 5.93 27.38 1.34
N ILE A 345 5.79 26.21 0.74
CA ILE A 345 4.61 25.34 0.84
C ILE A 345 5.03 24.08 1.61
N PRO A 346 4.64 23.92 2.89
CA PRO A 346 4.86 22.67 3.61
C PRO A 346 3.96 21.55 3.05
N GLU A 347 4.39 20.29 3.17
CA GLU A 347 3.59 19.13 2.74
C GLU A 347 3.08 19.24 1.29
N PHE A 348 3.91 19.79 0.40
CA PHE A 348 3.60 19.96 -1.03
C PHE A 348 3.37 18.61 -1.72
N ILE A 349 4.13 17.58 -1.33
CA ILE A 349 3.90 16.20 -1.75
C ILE A 349 3.41 15.36 -0.58
N THR A 350 2.65 14.30 -0.86
CA THR A 350 2.19 13.36 0.17
C THR A 350 3.32 12.44 0.64
N ILE A 351 3.14 11.81 1.80
CA ILE A 351 4.06 10.79 2.33
C ILE A 351 4.25 9.64 1.33
N GLN A 352 3.19 9.20 0.66
CA GLN A 352 3.25 8.13 -0.35
C GLN A 352 4.07 8.57 -1.57
N ARG A 353 3.92 9.83 -2.01
CA ARG A 353 4.74 10.37 -3.11
C ARG A 353 6.20 10.52 -2.70
N GLU A 354 6.50 10.95 -1.48
CA GLU A 354 7.86 10.95 -0.94
C GLU A 354 8.47 9.55 -0.91
N LYS A 355 7.73 8.55 -0.40
CA LYS A 355 8.16 7.14 -0.43
C LYS A 355 8.43 6.66 -1.84
N TYR A 356 7.55 6.98 -2.79
CA TYR A 356 7.75 6.66 -4.20
C TYR A 356 9.02 7.31 -4.78
N LEU A 357 9.25 8.60 -4.53
CA LEU A 357 10.46 9.30 -4.96
C LEU A 357 11.72 8.67 -4.35
N LEU A 358 11.72 8.41 -3.03
CA LEU A 358 12.84 7.76 -2.35
C LEU A 358 13.10 6.35 -2.88
N HIS A 359 12.05 5.61 -3.21
CA HIS A 359 12.14 4.28 -3.82
C HIS A 359 12.71 4.33 -5.25
N GLU A 360 12.29 5.28 -6.09
CA GLU A 360 12.89 5.46 -7.42
C GLU A 360 14.36 5.92 -7.33
N ILE A 361 14.70 6.75 -6.33
CA ILE A 361 16.07 7.17 -6.07
C ILE A 361 16.94 5.99 -5.59
N SER A 362 16.42 5.09 -4.76
CA SER A 362 17.19 3.95 -4.23
C SER A 362 17.55 2.92 -5.31
N LYS A 363 16.75 2.82 -6.38
CA LYS A 363 17.05 2.01 -7.58
C LYS A 363 18.24 2.54 -8.38
N ILE A 364 18.67 3.77 -8.17
CA ILE A 364 19.76 4.38 -8.95
C ILE A 364 21.11 3.81 -8.51
N SER A 365 21.78 3.11 -9.42
CA SER A 365 23.13 2.57 -9.20
C SER A 365 24.10 3.62 -8.65
N LYS A 366 24.91 3.22 -7.65
CA LYS A 366 25.93 4.05 -7.01
C LYS A 366 26.92 4.67 -8.02
N VAL A 367 27.19 4.00 -9.14
CA VAL A 367 28.14 4.45 -10.18
C VAL A 367 27.64 5.68 -10.95
N LYS A 368 26.32 5.93 -10.97
CA LYS A 368 25.75 7.08 -11.67
C LYS A 368 25.95 8.39 -10.91
N TRP A 369 26.13 8.34 -9.58
CA TRP A 369 26.27 9.52 -8.75
C TRP A 369 27.62 10.20 -8.96
N GLN A 370 27.59 11.52 -9.16
CA GLN A 370 28.79 12.34 -9.14
C GLN A 370 29.13 12.69 -7.69
N GLN A 371 30.26 12.20 -7.20
CA GLN A 371 30.76 12.56 -5.88
C GLN A 371 31.41 13.94 -5.96
N LEU A 372 30.87 14.90 -5.23
CA LEU A 372 31.46 16.22 -4.99
C LEU A 372 32.17 16.21 -3.62
N SER A 373 32.84 17.31 -3.28
CA SER A 373 33.71 17.41 -2.08
C SER A 373 33.09 16.81 -0.82
N ASN A 374 31.86 17.22 -0.48
CA ASN A 374 31.15 16.78 0.74
C ASN A 374 29.71 16.33 0.49
N ARG A 375 29.29 16.08 -0.76
CA ARG A 375 27.93 15.63 -1.12
C ARG A 375 27.95 14.86 -2.43
N ARG A 376 26.83 14.22 -2.80
CA ARG A 376 26.68 13.63 -4.14
C ARG A 376 25.55 14.26 -4.94
N LEU A 377 25.73 14.32 -6.25
CA LEU A 377 24.86 15.01 -7.19
C LEU A 377 24.49 14.08 -8.36
N LEU A 378 23.25 14.21 -8.83
CA LEU A 378 22.79 13.71 -10.12
C LEU A 378 22.10 14.84 -10.90
N ASN A 379 22.24 14.80 -12.22
CA ASN A 379 21.64 15.77 -13.12
C ASN A 379 20.80 15.06 -14.18
N PHE A 380 19.55 15.50 -14.34
CA PHE A 380 18.60 15.05 -15.36
C PHE A 380 18.16 16.23 -16.23
N GLY A 381 17.94 16.00 -17.53
CA GLY A 381 17.59 17.06 -18.46
C GLY A 381 18.80 17.47 -19.30
N THR A 382 19.56 18.48 -18.89
CA THR A 382 20.69 18.98 -19.71
C THR A 382 22.05 18.63 -19.13
N GLN A 383 22.89 17.93 -19.90
CA GLN A 383 24.29 17.68 -19.54
C GLN A 383 25.21 18.71 -20.17
N SER A 384 26.14 19.27 -19.38
CA SER A 384 27.26 20.08 -19.86
C SER A 384 28.38 19.17 -20.38
N ASP A 385 28.70 19.25 -21.66
CA ASP A 385 29.92 18.65 -22.23
C ASP A 385 31.12 19.56 -21.89
N PRO A 386 32.14 19.10 -21.14
CA PRO A 386 33.32 19.91 -20.83
C PRO A 386 34.11 20.37 -22.07
N ALA A 387 33.96 19.67 -23.21
CA ALA A 387 34.67 19.95 -24.45
C ALA A 387 33.85 20.76 -25.47
N LYS A 388 32.54 20.92 -25.24
CA LYS A 388 31.63 21.65 -26.13
C LYS A 388 30.65 22.44 -25.28
N ALA A 389 30.67 23.77 -25.39
CA ALA A 389 29.79 24.68 -24.67
C ALA A 389 28.28 24.56 -25.05
N LEU A 390 27.81 23.39 -25.47
CA LEU A 390 26.44 23.11 -25.88
C LEU A 390 25.81 22.06 -24.96
N LEU A 391 24.70 22.43 -24.32
CA LEU A 391 23.88 21.53 -23.52
C LEU A 391 23.23 20.49 -24.44
N SER A 392 23.46 19.20 -24.18
CA SER A 392 22.77 18.11 -24.90
C SER A 392 21.54 17.66 -24.09
N PRO A 393 20.32 17.69 -24.68
CA PRO A 393 19.11 17.30 -23.96
C PRO A 393 19.04 15.78 -23.78
N THR A 394 18.77 15.37 -22.54
CA THR A 394 18.45 14.01 -22.12
C THR A 394 17.02 13.99 -21.55
N PRO A 395 16.23 12.92 -21.77
CA PRO A 395 14.88 12.86 -21.24
C PRO A 395 14.86 12.90 -19.71
N ILE A 396 14.01 13.74 -19.13
CA ILE A 396 13.70 13.70 -17.70
C ILE A 396 12.82 12.46 -17.44
N PRO A 397 13.17 11.59 -16.46
CA PRO A 397 12.35 10.45 -16.10
C PRO A 397 10.90 10.82 -15.76
N LYS A 398 9.94 9.98 -16.17
CA LYS A 398 8.50 10.24 -15.95
C LYS A 398 8.16 10.53 -14.48
N TRP A 399 8.79 9.82 -13.54
CA TRP A 399 8.59 10.01 -12.11
C TRP A 399 8.99 11.41 -11.59
N LEU A 400 9.80 12.17 -12.33
CA LEU A 400 10.10 13.58 -12.06
C LEU A 400 9.18 14.54 -12.82
N THR A 401 8.77 14.19 -14.05
CA THR A 401 7.94 15.07 -14.91
C THR A 401 6.60 15.41 -14.27
N ASP A 402 5.95 14.46 -13.59
CA ASP A 402 4.67 14.69 -12.91
C ASP A 402 4.78 15.81 -11.85
N HIS A 403 5.94 15.93 -11.19
CA HIS A 403 6.19 16.94 -10.16
C HIS A 403 6.49 18.31 -10.77
N ILE A 404 7.08 18.34 -11.98
CA ILE A 404 7.24 19.56 -12.76
C ILE A 404 5.86 20.10 -13.13
N ASP A 405 4.91 19.24 -13.53
CA ASP A 405 3.54 19.65 -13.84
C ASP A 405 2.83 20.26 -12.62
N ASP A 406 2.97 19.65 -11.45
CA ASP A 406 2.42 20.19 -10.21
C ASP A 406 2.96 21.60 -9.90
N ILE A 407 4.26 21.83 -10.08
CA ILE A 407 4.89 23.15 -9.90
C ILE A 407 4.42 24.17 -10.95
N MET A 408 4.25 23.74 -12.20
CA MET A 408 3.71 24.60 -13.26
C MET A 408 2.29 25.06 -12.94
N ASN A 409 1.48 24.21 -12.31
CA ASN A 409 0.12 24.54 -11.91
C ASN A 409 0.05 25.62 -10.81
N LEU A 410 1.09 25.75 -9.98
CA LEU A 410 1.24 26.85 -9.01
C LEU A 410 1.52 28.21 -9.67
N LYS A 411 1.79 28.23 -10.99
CA LYS A 411 2.24 29.40 -11.75
C LYS A 411 3.56 29.98 -11.21
N ALA A 412 4.39 29.13 -10.61
CA ALA A 412 5.76 29.49 -10.23
C ALA A 412 6.62 29.81 -11.47
N PHE A 413 6.32 29.15 -12.60
CA PHE A 413 6.94 29.38 -13.91
C PHE A 413 5.88 29.80 -14.94
N THR A 414 6.32 30.51 -15.98
CA THR A 414 5.48 30.74 -17.17
C THR A 414 5.53 29.52 -18.10
N PRO A 415 4.52 29.28 -18.95
CA PRO A 415 4.52 28.16 -19.89
C PRO A 415 5.76 28.11 -20.79
N GLU A 416 6.30 29.28 -21.17
CA GLU A 416 7.50 29.41 -21.99
C GLU A 416 8.79 29.03 -21.23
N ASN A 417 8.76 29.11 -19.89
CA ASN A 417 9.88 28.84 -18.99
C ASN A 417 9.67 27.54 -18.20
N ARG A 418 9.08 26.52 -18.82
CA ARG A 418 8.89 25.21 -18.18
C ARG A 418 10.25 24.63 -17.76
N PRO A 419 10.39 24.14 -16.50
CA PRO A 419 11.62 23.50 -16.05
C PRO A 419 12.06 22.35 -16.95
N ASN A 420 13.33 22.38 -17.36
CA ASN A 420 13.94 21.42 -18.28
C ASN A 420 15.22 20.76 -17.72
N ASN A 421 15.56 21.06 -16.46
CA ASN A 421 16.71 20.50 -15.76
C ASN A 421 16.36 20.21 -14.30
N VAL A 422 16.79 19.06 -13.78
CA VAL A 422 16.56 18.65 -12.38
C VAL A 422 17.89 18.20 -11.77
N LEU A 423 18.26 18.85 -10.66
CA LEU A 423 19.41 18.48 -9.85
C LEU A 423 18.95 17.73 -8.60
N LEU A 424 19.42 16.50 -8.44
CA LEU A 424 19.20 15.70 -7.24
C LEU A 424 20.47 15.74 -6.38
N ASN A 425 20.42 16.46 -5.26
CA ASN A 425 21.51 16.55 -4.29
C ASN A 425 21.18 15.70 -3.05
N GLU A 426 22.11 14.85 -2.63
CA GLU A 426 22.01 14.13 -1.35
C GLU A 426 23.02 14.67 -0.34
N TYR A 427 22.53 14.89 0.89
CA TYR A 427 23.30 15.34 2.04
C TYR A 427 23.10 14.36 3.20
N LEU A 428 24.19 13.86 3.77
CA LEU A 428 24.22 13.17 5.06
C LEU A 428 24.32 14.20 6.21
N PRO A 429 24.01 13.84 7.47
CA PRO A 429 24.25 14.71 8.61
C PRO A 429 25.71 15.14 8.68
N GLY A 430 25.97 16.42 8.96
CA GLY A 430 27.30 17.03 8.91
C GLY A 430 27.74 17.45 7.50
N GLN A 431 26.99 17.13 6.45
CA GLN A 431 27.27 17.62 5.08
C GLN A 431 26.47 18.88 4.77
N GLY A 432 27.04 19.67 3.86
CA GLY A 432 26.50 20.97 3.51
C GLY A 432 26.98 21.43 2.14
N ILE A 433 26.70 22.70 1.85
CA ILE A 433 27.18 23.38 0.65
C ILE A 433 27.51 24.83 1.04
N MET A 434 28.73 25.25 0.73
CA MET A 434 29.19 26.61 1.00
C MET A 434 28.30 27.65 0.29
N PRO A 435 28.21 28.89 0.80
CA PRO A 435 27.42 29.94 0.15
C PRO A 435 27.82 30.13 -1.32
N HIS A 436 26.84 30.01 -2.21
CA HIS A 436 27.01 30.10 -3.67
C HIS A 436 25.76 30.67 -4.35
N PHE A 437 25.87 30.96 -5.65
CA PHE A 437 24.74 31.21 -6.55
C PHE A 437 24.50 29.97 -7.42
N ASP A 438 23.26 29.74 -7.86
CA ASP A 438 22.94 28.62 -8.76
C ASP A 438 23.45 28.85 -10.20
N GLY A 439 23.80 30.09 -10.58
CA GLY A 439 24.39 30.47 -11.87
C GLY A 439 23.37 30.85 -12.95
N ASP A 440 23.79 31.56 -14.01
CA ASP A 440 22.85 32.18 -14.99
C ASP A 440 22.00 31.18 -15.80
N SER A 441 22.38 29.90 -15.84
CA SER A 441 21.71 28.87 -16.64
C SER A 441 20.31 28.47 -16.13
N TYR A 442 19.93 28.85 -14.90
CA TYR A 442 18.67 28.45 -14.26
C TYR A 442 17.72 29.64 -13.97
N HIS A 443 17.99 30.79 -14.58
CA HIS A 443 17.27 32.04 -14.34
C HIS A 443 15.85 32.01 -14.93
N PRO A 444 14.82 32.64 -14.31
CA PRO A 444 14.84 33.48 -13.09
C PRO A 444 14.30 32.84 -11.80
N VAL A 445 13.86 31.57 -11.85
CA VAL A 445 13.11 30.93 -10.75
C VAL A 445 13.69 29.55 -10.45
N ILE A 446 13.90 29.26 -9.16
CA ILE A 446 14.28 27.93 -8.68
C ILE A 446 13.22 27.41 -7.74
N THR A 447 12.89 26.14 -7.93
CA THR A 447 11.99 25.40 -7.07
C THR A 447 12.69 24.18 -6.51
N THR A 448 12.60 23.98 -5.20
CA THR A 448 13.25 22.88 -4.48
C THR A 448 12.22 22.07 -3.71
N ILE A 449 12.11 20.78 -4.02
CA ILE A 449 11.38 19.81 -3.20
C ILE A 449 12.38 19.15 -2.25
N SER A 450 12.12 19.15 -0.95
CA SER A 450 12.96 18.46 0.05
C SER A 450 12.36 17.12 0.45
N LEU A 451 13.20 16.09 0.64
CA LEU A 451 12.80 14.72 1.00
C LEU A 451 13.57 14.23 2.23
N GLY A 452 12.96 13.30 2.98
CA GLY A 452 13.59 12.51 4.03
C GLY A 452 13.81 13.25 5.35
N SER A 453 14.53 14.37 5.34
CA SER A 453 14.81 15.16 6.55
C SER A 453 14.78 16.66 6.28
N HIS A 454 14.52 17.43 7.35
CA HIS A 454 14.63 18.88 7.34
C HIS A 454 16.09 19.32 7.16
N THR A 455 16.27 20.58 6.79
CA THR A 455 17.55 21.30 6.83
C THR A 455 17.30 22.78 7.04
N VAL A 456 18.33 23.53 7.41
CA VAL A 456 18.32 24.99 7.39
C VAL A 456 19.11 25.51 6.20
N LEU A 457 18.43 26.28 5.35
CA LEU A 457 19.02 27.00 4.22
C LEU A 457 19.34 28.44 4.66
N ASN A 458 20.62 28.78 4.67
CA ASN A 458 21.11 30.09 5.09
C ASN A 458 21.31 31.01 3.88
N PHE A 459 20.87 32.26 3.99
CA PHE A 459 21.05 33.28 2.96
C PHE A 459 22.03 34.35 3.43
N TYR A 460 22.95 34.72 2.54
CA TYR A 460 24.09 35.59 2.82
C TYR A 460 24.13 36.74 1.82
N ARG A 461 24.57 37.91 2.29
CA ARG A 461 25.01 38.98 1.38
C ARG A 461 26.34 38.61 0.73
N ASP A 462 26.56 39.16 -0.46
CA ASP A 462 27.87 39.09 -1.09
C ASP A 462 28.93 39.88 -0.29
N PHE A 463 30.20 39.60 -0.58
CA PHE A 463 31.32 40.31 -0.01
C PHE A 463 31.27 41.80 -0.39
N ASP A 464 31.48 42.67 0.59
CA ASP A 464 31.43 44.13 0.41
C ASP A 464 32.59 44.75 1.20
N GLU A 465 33.57 45.31 0.50
CA GLU A 465 34.80 45.87 1.09
C GLU A 465 34.51 47.02 2.08
N ASP A 466 33.37 47.70 1.94
CA ASP A 466 33.01 48.85 2.76
C ASP A 466 32.29 48.47 4.08
N GLN A 467 32.03 47.17 4.32
CA GLN A 467 31.35 46.68 5.53
C GLN A 467 32.32 46.24 6.63
N SER A 468 32.01 46.62 7.87
CA SER A 468 32.87 46.37 9.04
C SER A 468 33.03 44.90 9.45
N ASP A 469 32.07 44.02 9.09
CA ASP A 469 32.13 42.58 9.38
C ASP A 469 31.75 41.74 8.15
N ASN A 470 32.77 41.24 7.44
CA ASN A 470 32.64 40.34 6.30
C ASN A 470 32.77 38.85 6.67
N SER A 471 32.72 38.50 7.96
CA SER A 471 32.63 37.10 8.38
C SER A 471 31.36 36.44 7.84
N LEU A 472 31.33 35.10 7.74
CA LEU A 472 30.13 34.37 7.32
C LEU A 472 28.91 34.71 8.20
N GLN A 473 29.14 34.88 9.51
CA GLN A 473 28.09 35.22 10.47
C GLN A 473 27.59 36.66 10.26
N GLY A 474 28.50 37.62 10.05
CA GLY A 474 28.15 39.01 9.71
C GLY A 474 27.48 39.19 8.35
N ARG A 475 27.69 38.24 7.43
CA ARG A 475 27.05 38.21 6.11
C ARG A 475 25.70 37.48 6.08
N ARG A 476 25.40 36.61 7.06
CA ARG A 476 24.13 35.88 7.12
C ARG A 476 22.97 36.85 7.39
N LYS A 477 21.99 36.89 6.50
CA LYS A 477 20.84 37.80 6.58
C LYS A 477 19.63 37.14 7.22
N PHE A 478 19.32 35.91 6.80
CA PHE A 478 18.22 35.13 7.35
C PHE A 478 18.43 33.65 7.02
N SER A 479 17.61 32.81 7.65
CA SER A 479 17.65 31.36 7.53
C SER A 479 16.24 30.83 7.32
N LEU A 480 16.08 29.83 6.46
CA LEU A 480 14.81 29.16 6.19
C LEU A 480 14.90 27.71 6.63
N MET A 481 13.93 27.23 7.40
CA MET A 481 13.75 25.81 7.65
C MET A 481 13.09 25.19 6.41
N VAL A 482 13.66 24.12 5.87
CA VAL A 482 13.11 23.41 4.72
C VAL A 482 12.86 21.97 5.12
N GLU A 483 11.59 21.64 5.31
CA GLU A 483 11.12 20.36 5.85
C GLU A 483 11.02 19.27 4.77
N PRO A 484 11.00 17.97 5.14
CA PRO A 484 10.63 16.94 4.19
C PRO A 484 9.24 17.23 3.60
N ARG A 485 9.06 16.82 2.34
CA ARG A 485 7.85 17.03 1.52
C ARG A 485 7.50 18.48 1.20
N SER A 486 8.30 19.44 1.61
CA SER A 486 8.04 20.85 1.32
C SER A 486 8.52 21.29 -0.07
N LEU A 487 7.91 22.35 -0.59
CA LEU A 487 8.34 23.08 -1.78
C LEU A 487 8.79 24.49 -1.39
N LEU A 488 10.03 24.82 -1.73
CA LEU A 488 10.59 26.17 -1.65
C LEU A 488 10.67 26.77 -3.06
N VAL A 489 10.16 27.99 -3.24
CA VAL A 489 10.25 28.75 -4.50
C VAL A 489 11.02 30.05 -4.25
N LEU A 490 12.16 30.20 -4.92
CA LEU A 490 13.02 31.38 -4.87
C LEU A 490 12.97 32.12 -6.21
N THR A 491 12.78 33.45 -6.15
CA THR A 491 12.61 34.29 -7.35
C THR A 491 13.40 35.59 -7.22
N GLN A 492 13.62 36.27 -8.35
CA GLN A 492 14.13 37.66 -8.41
C GLN A 492 15.46 37.85 -7.66
N ASP A 493 15.49 38.76 -6.68
CA ASP A 493 16.67 39.12 -5.91
C ASP A 493 17.16 37.96 -5.02
N LEU A 494 16.26 37.10 -4.53
CA LEU A 494 16.66 35.90 -3.78
C LEU A 494 17.45 34.92 -4.64
N TYR A 495 17.21 34.91 -5.96
CA TYR A 495 17.98 34.12 -6.92
C TYR A 495 19.32 34.81 -7.28
N SER A 496 19.31 36.13 -7.46
CA SER A 496 20.39 36.87 -8.13
C SER A 496 21.35 37.64 -7.22
N LYS A 497 20.93 37.97 -5.99
CA LYS A 497 21.70 38.87 -5.08
C LYS A 497 22.12 38.23 -3.77
N TYR A 498 21.51 37.11 -3.38
CA TYR A 498 21.85 36.41 -2.15
C TYR A 498 22.55 35.09 -2.46
N LEU A 499 23.66 34.84 -1.76
CA LEU A 499 24.26 33.52 -1.76
C LEU A 499 23.48 32.63 -0.79
N HIS A 500 23.24 31.38 -1.14
CA HIS A 500 22.64 30.39 -0.24
C HIS A 500 23.60 29.25 0.05
N GLY A 501 23.48 28.70 1.26
CA GLY A 501 24.30 27.58 1.72
C GLY A 501 23.59 26.75 2.77
N ILE A 502 24.06 25.52 2.93
CA ILE A 502 23.64 24.61 4.00
C ILE A 502 24.89 24.37 4.85
N ASP A 503 24.83 24.67 6.14
CA ASP A 503 25.99 24.52 7.03
C ASP A 503 26.32 23.04 7.23
N GLU A 504 27.60 22.72 7.45
CA GLU A 504 28.10 21.37 7.71
C GLU A 504 27.90 20.98 9.18
N VAL A 505 26.64 20.82 9.57
CA VAL A 505 26.22 20.53 10.95
C VAL A 505 25.35 19.26 11.01
N THR A 506 25.34 18.60 12.16
CA THR A 506 24.48 17.45 12.46
C THR A 506 23.18 17.84 13.14
N GLU A 507 23.09 19.07 13.65
CA GLU A 507 21.92 19.63 14.33
C GLU A 507 21.71 21.09 13.91
N ASP A 508 20.46 21.52 13.82
CA ASP A 508 20.06 22.88 13.49
C ASP A 508 19.41 23.56 14.69
N HIS A 509 19.76 24.83 14.93
CA HIS A 509 19.09 25.69 15.90
C HIS A 509 17.99 26.49 15.20
N LEU A 510 16.73 26.21 15.55
CA LEU A 510 15.57 26.78 14.84
C LEU A 510 15.09 28.12 15.40
N ASP A 511 15.77 28.67 16.41
CA ASP A 511 15.37 29.91 17.10
C ASP A 511 15.43 31.17 16.20
N HIS A 512 16.02 31.06 15.02
CA HIS A 512 16.33 32.19 14.13
C HIS A 512 15.78 32.02 12.70
N VAL A 513 14.93 31.02 12.45
CA VAL A 513 14.36 30.80 11.11
C VAL A 513 13.20 31.75 10.81
N SER A 514 13.10 32.22 9.57
CA SER A 514 12.10 33.21 9.14
C SER A 514 10.74 32.62 8.75
N ASN A 515 10.59 31.29 8.73
CA ASN A 515 9.35 30.58 8.41
C ASN A 515 8.87 29.60 9.52
N PRO A 516 8.72 30.05 10.78
CA PRO A 516 8.34 29.14 11.86
C PRO A 516 6.89 28.62 11.69
N LYS A 517 6.69 27.30 11.89
CA LYS A 517 5.34 26.71 11.94
C LYS A 517 4.60 27.14 13.23
N PRO A 518 3.25 27.22 13.22
CA PRO A 518 2.46 27.52 14.42
C PRO A 518 2.71 26.56 15.60
N ASN A 519 3.12 25.32 15.32
CA ASN A 519 3.38 24.26 16.30
C ASN A 519 4.87 23.81 16.32
N LEU A 520 5.79 24.62 15.80
CA LEU A 520 7.22 24.26 15.81
C LEU A 520 7.75 24.26 17.25
N GLN A 521 8.34 23.13 17.69
CA GLN A 521 9.17 23.15 18.89
C GLN A 521 10.45 23.93 18.59
N LEU A 522 10.52 25.16 19.10
CA LEU A 522 11.73 25.99 19.04
C LEU A 522 12.84 25.33 19.86
N GLY A 523 14.06 25.32 19.32
CA GLY A 523 15.23 24.68 19.93
C GLY A 523 16.11 23.95 18.92
N VAL A 524 16.93 23.01 19.42
CA VAL A 524 17.84 22.18 18.64
C VAL A 524 17.08 21.01 18.02
N GLN A 525 17.20 20.82 16.70
CA GLN A 525 16.71 19.63 16.00
C GLN A 525 17.85 18.90 15.31
N GLU A 526 17.94 17.59 15.51
CA GLU A 526 18.93 16.76 14.82
C GLU A 526 18.56 16.58 13.34
N ARG A 527 19.53 16.77 12.45
CA ARG A 527 19.35 16.45 11.04
C ARG A 527 19.34 14.93 10.88
N GLY A 528 18.22 14.39 10.40
CA GLY A 528 18.17 13.03 9.90
C GLY A 528 19.00 12.89 8.62
N THR A 529 19.41 11.66 8.31
CA THR A 529 19.87 11.36 6.95
C THR A 529 18.74 11.61 5.96
N ARG A 530 18.99 12.39 4.90
CA ARG A 530 18.17 12.39 3.67
C ARG A 530 18.42 11.12 2.85
N GLY A 531 18.45 9.99 3.55
CA GLY A 531 18.82 8.67 3.10
C GLY A 531 18.40 7.67 4.19
N VAL A 532 18.11 6.44 3.75
CA VAL A 532 17.72 5.32 4.60
C VAL A 532 18.68 5.21 5.80
N SER A 533 18.17 5.32 7.02
CA SER A 533 18.96 5.11 8.26
C SER A 533 19.58 3.71 8.23
N LYS A 534 20.66 3.45 8.96
CA LYS A 534 21.30 2.12 8.96
C LYS A 534 20.98 1.40 10.26
N MET A 535 20.49 0.16 10.13
CA MET A 535 20.32 -0.76 11.26
C MET A 535 21.50 -1.73 11.29
N HIS A 536 22.09 -1.89 12.47
CA HIS A 536 23.11 -2.90 12.70
C HIS A 536 22.47 -4.16 13.30
N ILE A 537 22.49 -5.24 12.52
CA ILE A 537 21.87 -6.51 12.86
C ILE A 537 22.97 -7.52 13.18
N ALA A 538 22.93 -8.10 14.37
CA ALA A 538 23.72 -9.27 14.71
C ALA A 538 22.99 -10.55 14.27
N ILE A 539 23.71 -11.46 13.61
CA ILE A 539 23.24 -12.77 13.18
C ILE A 539 23.97 -13.82 14.00
N ASP A 540 23.21 -14.67 14.68
CA ASP A 540 23.66 -15.82 15.46
C ASP A 540 23.24 -17.12 14.78
N GLY A 541 24.16 -18.09 14.74
CA GLY A 541 23.96 -19.42 14.18
C GLY A 541 23.05 -20.30 15.07
N CYS A 542 23.62 -21.37 15.65
CA CYS A 542 22.92 -22.19 16.63
C CYS A 542 23.21 -21.70 18.06
N ALA A 543 22.19 -21.19 18.77
CA ALA A 543 22.40 -20.62 20.11
C ALA A 543 22.61 -21.69 21.21
N HIS A 544 21.93 -22.84 21.11
CA HIS A 544 21.92 -23.93 22.10
C HIS A 544 21.68 -23.47 23.56
N GLY A 545 20.86 -22.42 23.72
CA GLY A 545 20.56 -21.81 25.02
C GLY A 545 21.70 -21.00 25.65
N ALA A 546 22.80 -20.74 24.94
CA ALA A 546 23.94 -19.93 25.40
C ALA A 546 23.70 -18.41 25.23
N LEU A 547 22.52 -17.93 25.66
CA LEU A 547 22.10 -16.54 25.42
C LEU A 547 22.97 -15.54 26.17
N GLU A 548 23.50 -15.91 27.34
CA GLU A 548 24.34 -15.00 28.12
C GLU A 548 25.66 -14.73 27.38
N GLU A 549 26.23 -15.76 26.78
CA GLU A 549 27.43 -15.71 25.96
C GLU A 549 27.20 -14.92 24.67
N THR A 550 26.07 -15.14 23.98
CA THR A 550 25.71 -14.36 22.78
C THR A 550 25.58 -12.87 23.11
N TYR A 551 24.85 -12.50 24.17
CA TYR A 551 24.73 -11.08 24.55
C TYR A 551 26.05 -10.48 25.04
N ALA A 552 26.89 -11.26 25.73
CA ALA A 552 28.22 -10.81 26.14
C ALA A 552 29.12 -10.52 24.92
N ALA A 553 29.11 -11.39 23.90
CA ALA A 553 29.86 -11.17 22.67
C ALA A 553 29.37 -9.95 21.89
N ILE A 554 28.07 -9.71 21.84
CA ILE A 554 27.51 -8.48 21.24
C ILE A 554 27.94 -7.26 22.04
N ALA A 555 27.86 -7.29 23.36
CA ALA A 555 28.31 -6.18 24.22
C ALA A 555 29.80 -5.86 24.02
N GLU A 556 30.64 -6.89 23.92
CA GLU A 556 32.06 -6.72 23.61
C GLU A 556 32.26 -6.10 22.21
N CYS A 557 31.52 -6.56 21.20
CA CYS A 557 31.63 -6.00 19.86
C CYS A 557 31.18 -4.52 19.80
N GLN A 558 30.11 -4.17 20.50
CA GLN A 558 29.67 -2.78 20.64
C GLN A 558 30.75 -1.92 21.33
N ALA A 559 31.38 -2.44 22.38
CA ALA A 559 32.46 -1.75 23.08
C ALA A 559 33.71 -1.55 22.20
N GLN A 560 34.04 -2.52 21.35
CA GLN A 560 35.20 -2.46 20.45
C GLN A 560 34.97 -1.55 19.23
N THR A 561 33.78 -1.59 18.65
CA THR A 561 33.45 -0.88 17.39
C THR A 561 32.84 0.51 17.61
N GLY A 562 32.29 0.76 18.79
CA GLY A 562 31.48 1.94 19.07
C GLY A 562 30.13 1.96 18.35
N GLN A 563 29.78 0.89 17.62
CA GLN A 563 28.51 0.77 16.92
C GLN A 563 27.48 0.11 17.83
N LYS A 564 26.29 0.71 17.94
CA LYS A 564 25.13 0.09 18.58
C LYS A 564 24.62 -1.03 17.68
N ILE A 565 24.32 -2.19 18.28
CA ILE A 565 23.60 -3.27 17.62
C ILE A 565 22.13 -3.15 17.99
N ASP A 566 21.29 -3.05 16.97
CA ASP A 566 19.87 -2.72 17.10
C ASP A 566 18.97 -3.96 17.18
N LEU A 567 19.41 -5.06 16.56
CA LEU A 567 18.64 -6.30 16.44
C LEU A 567 19.55 -7.53 16.48
N LEU A 568 19.08 -8.62 17.10
CA LEU A 568 19.68 -9.95 17.05
C LEU A 568 18.75 -10.93 16.32
N LEU A 569 19.28 -11.67 15.35
CA LEU A 569 18.61 -12.74 14.62
C LEU A 569 19.27 -14.09 14.94
N CYS A 570 18.53 -15.03 15.54
CA CYS A 570 19.03 -16.38 15.84
C CYS A 570 18.42 -17.42 14.88
N CYS A 571 19.26 -18.13 14.13
CA CYS A 571 18.84 -19.04 13.06
C CYS A 571 18.45 -20.46 13.55
N GLY A 572 17.99 -20.60 14.79
CA GLY A 572 17.49 -21.87 15.34
C GLY A 572 18.36 -22.49 16.44
N ASP A 573 17.89 -23.64 16.92
CA ASP A 573 18.39 -24.29 18.15
C ASP A 573 18.46 -23.29 19.31
N PHE A 574 17.44 -22.45 19.46
CA PHE A 574 17.37 -21.38 20.44
C PHE A 574 17.24 -21.90 21.88
N GLN A 575 16.51 -23.02 22.04
CA GLN A 575 16.32 -23.72 23.31
C GLN A 575 15.52 -22.90 24.34
N SER A 576 14.29 -22.49 23.98
CA SER A 576 13.36 -21.72 24.81
C SER A 576 12.71 -22.52 25.96
N VAL A 577 13.52 -23.19 26.78
CA VAL A 577 13.08 -24.09 27.87
C VAL A 577 12.74 -23.29 29.14
N ARG A 578 11.46 -23.27 29.55
CA ARG A 578 11.01 -22.50 30.74
C ARG A 578 11.22 -23.28 32.04
N ASN A 579 11.03 -24.60 32.01
CA ASN A 579 11.18 -25.51 33.15
C ASN A 579 11.54 -26.95 32.74
N LEU A 580 11.72 -27.84 33.72
CA LEU A 580 12.11 -29.24 33.49
C LEU A 580 11.07 -30.04 32.67
N ARG A 581 9.79 -29.68 32.69
CA ARG A 581 8.76 -30.36 31.89
C ARG A 581 8.90 -30.01 30.41
N ASP A 582 9.19 -28.76 30.09
CA ASP A 582 9.52 -28.34 28.72
C ASP A 582 10.81 -29.04 28.24
N LEU A 583 11.80 -29.21 29.14
CA LEU A 583 13.04 -29.92 28.82
C LEU A 583 12.79 -31.40 28.46
N LEU A 584 11.78 -32.05 29.05
CA LEU A 584 11.36 -33.40 28.65
C LEU A 584 10.83 -33.45 27.21
N CYS A 585 10.26 -32.36 26.70
CA CYS A 585 9.70 -32.24 25.36
C CYS A 585 10.74 -31.87 24.29
N MET A 586 12.04 -31.86 24.62
CA MET A 586 13.13 -31.64 23.68
C MET A 586 13.70 -32.95 23.10
N ALA A 587 13.94 -32.98 21.79
CA ALA A 587 14.40 -34.15 21.04
C ALA A 587 15.89 -34.40 21.17
N ARG A 588 16.32 -34.65 22.40
CA ARG A 588 17.72 -34.89 22.75
C ARG A 588 17.81 -36.02 23.77
N PRO A 589 18.84 -36.88 23.72
CA PRO A 589 19.05 -37.87 24.78
C PRO A 589 19.18 -37.17 26.14
N ASP A 590 18.53 -37.70 27.19
CA ASP A 590 18.41 -37.03 28.49
C ASP A 590 19.76 -36.68 29.13
N LYS A 591 20.78 -37.52 28.95
CA LYS A 591 22.16 -37.27 29.43
C LYS A 591 22.82 -36.01 28.87
N TYR A 592 22.27 -35.45 27.80
CA TYR A 592 22.79 -34.23 27.18
C TYR A 592 21.89 -33.03 27.44
N LYS A 593 20.68 -33.19 27.98
CA LYS A 593 19.75 -32.09 28.25
C LYS A 593 20.29 -31.17 29.35
N ASP A 594 20.15 -29.87 29.13
CA ASP A 594 20.56 -28.82 30.04
C ASP A 594 19.50 -27.70 30.03
N MET A 595 19.28 -27.05 31.17
CA MET A 595 18.38 -25.90 31.28
C MET A 595 18.97 -24.64 30.64
N CYS A 596 20.30 -24.57 30.51
CA CYS A 596 21.04 -23.40 30.02
C CYS A 596 20.57 -22.09 30.70
N SER A 597 20.39 -20.98 29.96
CA SER A 597 20.06 -19.67 30.55
C SER A 597 18.67 -19.12 30.24
N PHE A 598 17.91 -19.70 29.31
CA PHE A 598 16.63 -19.12 28.86
C PHE A 598 15.61 -18.91 29.99
N TYR A 599 15.50 -19.84 30.95
CA TYR A 599 14.57 -19.74 32.08
C TYR A 599 14.78 -18.45 32.92
N LYS A 600 15.99 -17.86 32.91
CA LYS A 600 16.29 -16.58 33.59
C LYS A 600 15.60 -15.41 32.89
N TYR A 601 15.52 -15.42 31.57
CA TYR A 601 14.81 -14.41 30.77
C TYR A 601 13.31 -14.60 30.89
N TYR A 602 12.83 -15.85 30.85
CA TYR A 602 11.42 -16.18 31.06
C TYR A 602 10.92 -15.78 32.45
N SER A 603 11.70 -16.05 33.50
CA SER A 603 11.33 -15.75 34.89
C SER A 603 11.32 -14.25 35.22
N GLY A 604 12.10 -13.46 34.48
CA GLY A 604 12.37 -12.04 34.73
C GLY A 604 13.64 -11.78 35.55
N GLU A 605 14.45 -12.80 35.84
CA GLU A 605 15.79 -12.63 36.46
C GLU A 605 16.71 -11.79 35.55
N LYS A 606 16.58 -11.96 34.23
CA LYS A 606 17.28 -11.17 33.21
C LYS A 606 16.29 -10.61 32.19
N VAL A 607 16.69 -9.53 31.53
CA VAL A 607 15.99 -8.94 30.37
C VAL A 607 16.95 -8.95 29.19
N ALA A 608 16.47 -9.32 28.00
CA ALA A 608 17.30 -9.29 26.80
C ALA A 608 17.65 -7.83 26.46
N PRO A 609 18.94 -7.48 26.33
CA PRO A 609 19.38 -6.09 26.16
C PRO A 609 19.08 -5.54 24.76
N ILE A 610 18.83 -6.41 23.79
CA ILE A 610 18.59 -6.10 22.38
C ILE A 610 17.39 -6.91 21.92
N LEU A 611 16.56 -6.33 21.05
CA LEU A 611 15.44 -7.05 20.44
C LEU A 611 15.98 -8.30 19.75
N THR A 612 15.46 -9.46 20.15
CA THR A 612 15.95 -10.76 19.68
C THR A 612 14.82 -11.49 18.96
N LEU A 613 14.99 -11.71 17.66
CA LEU A 613 14.10 -12.56 16.86
C LEU A 613 14.76 -13.91 16.63
N PHE A 614 13.98 -14.99 16.68
CA PHE A 614 14.49 -16.33 16.39
C PHE A 614 13.46 -17.20 15.66
N ILE A 615 13.98 -18.18 14.92
CA ILE A 615 13.24 -19.33 14.39
C ILE A 615 13.60 -20.58 15.19
N GLY A 616 12.82 -21.66 15.08
CA GLY A 616 13.11 -22.93 15.75
C GLY A 616 14.07 -23.80 14.94
N GLY A 617 14.92 -24.57 15.63
CA GLY A 617 15.72 -25.65 15.06
C GLY A 617 15.20 -27.04 15.43
N ASN A 618 16.10 -28.00 15.63
CA ASN A 618 15.79 -29.38 16.04
C ASN A 618 16.03 -29.66 17.53
N HIS A 619 16.73 -28.79 18.26
CA HIS A 619 16.95 -28.87 19.71
C HIS A 619 16.12 -27.84 20.47
N GLU A 620 14.79 -27.94 20.32
CA GLU A 620 13.85 -27.00 20.91
C GLU A 620 12.98 -27.64 21.98
N ALA A 621 12.45 -26.82 22.88
CA ALA A 621 11.28 -27.20 23.67
C ALA A 621 10.06 -27.19 22.73
N SER A 622 9.83 -28.31 22.03
CA SER A 622 8.83 -28.35 20.95
C SER A 622 7.43 -27.97 21.43
N ASN A 623 7.04 -28.34 22.65
CA ASN A 623 5.76 -27.92 23.21
C ASN A 623 5.63 -26.40 23.29
N VAL A 624 6.67 -25.69 23.76
CA VAL A 624 6.66 -24.22 23.90
C VAL A 624 6.50 -23.55 22.54
N LEU A 625 7.21 -24.01 21.51
CA LEU A 625 7.07 -23.45 20.17
C LEU A 625 5.72 -23.79 19.52
N GLN A 626 5.17 -24.97 19.80
CA GLN A 626 3.83 -25.34 19.34
C GLN A 626 2.72 -24.48 19.98
N GLU A 627 2.93 -23.90 21.17
CA GLU A 627 1.99 -22.93 21.77
C GLU A 627 1.91 -21.61 20.98
N LEU A 628 2.90 -21.33 20.12
CA LEU A 628 3.08 -20.08 19.38
C LEU A 628 3.23 -20.33 17.86
N PRO A 629 2.28 -21.01 17.20
CA PRO A 629 2.43 -21.43 15.79
C PRO A 629 2.58 -20.26 14.81
N TYR A 630 2.01 -19.10 15.14
CA TYR A 630 2.08 -17.85 14.36
C TYR A 630 3.09 -16.84 14.92
N GLY A 631 3.93 -17.27 15.86
CA GLY A 631 4.91 -16.43 16.54
C GLY A 631 4.36 -15.71 17.77
N GLY A 632 5.26 -15.18 18.58
CA GLY A 632 4.92 -14.46 19.82
C GLY A 632 6.10 -14.28 20.77
N TRP A 633 5.87 -13.50 21.83
CA TRP A 633 6.86 -13.26 22.86
C TRP A 633 7.07 -14.51 23.73
N VAL A 634 8.31 -14.99 23.81
CA VAL A 634 8.69 -16.08 24.71
C VAL A 634 9.31 -15.56 26.01
N ALA A 635 9.78 -14.31 26.01
CA ALA A 635 10.25 -13.54 27.15
C ALA A 635 10.25 -12.05 26.77
N PRO A 636 10.38 -11.10 27.71
CA PRO A 636 10.51 -9.69 27.37
C PRO A 636 11.67 -9.46 26.40
N ASN A 637 11.38 -8.80 25.27
CA ASN A 637 12.33 -8.48 24.20
C ASN A 637 12.90 -9.68 23.41
N ILE A 638 12.28 -10.87 23.54
CA ILE A 638 12.61 -12.09 22.78
C ILE A 638 11.35 -12.62 22.08
N TYR A 639 11.35 -12.62 20.74
CA TYR A 639 10.18 -12.96 19.93
C TYR A 639 10.47 -14.15 19.00
N TYR A 640 9.60 -15.15 19.04
CA TYR A 640 9.61 -16.30 18.15
C TYR A 640 8.82 -16.01 16.87
N LEU A 641 9.37 -16.29 15.70
CA LEU A 641 8.68 -16.04 14.41
C LEU A 641 7.55 -17.03 14.08
N GLY A 642 7.37 -18.11 14.85
CA GLY A 642 6.37 -19.14 14.55
C GLY A 642 6.91 -20.26 13.65
N TYR A 643 6.04 -21.18 13.22
CA TYR A 643 6.44 -22.22 12.26
C TYR A 643 6.96 -21.59 10.95
N ALA A 644 6.28 -20.53 10.51
CA ALA A 644 6.81 -19.51 9.63
C ALA A 644 6.20 -18.16 9.99
N GLY A 645 6.91 -17.08 9.69
CA GLY A 645 6.45 -15.72 9.99
C GLY A 645 7.20 -14.65 9.22
N VAL A 646 6.55 -13.52 8.99
CA VAL A 646 7.18 -12.30 8.48
C VAL A 646 6.80 -11.11 9.36
N LEU A 647 7.80 -10.32 9.76
CA LEU A 647 7.63 -9.10 10.55
C LEU A 647 8.37 -7.95 9.88
N ASN A 648 7.93 -6.73 10.19
CA ASN A 648 8.64 -5.51 9.82
C ASN A 648 9.35 -4.95 11.06
N VAL A 649 10.66 -4.72 10.95
CA VAL A 649 11.54 -4.32 12.04
C VAL A 649 12.27 -3.04 11.65
N GLY A 650 11.80 -1.89 12.14
CA GLY A 650 12.34 -0.59 11.73
C GLY A 650 12.40 -0.40 10.20
N GLY A 651 11.40 -0.87 9.47
CA GLY A 651 11.34 -0.84 8.00
C GLY A 651 12.09 -1.97 7.28
N VAL A 652 12.70 -2.91 8.00
CA VAL A 652 13.30 -4.13 7.45
C VAL A 652 12.32 -5.30 7.60
N ARG A 653 11.90 -5.87 6.47
CA ARG A 653 11.00 -7.01 6.37
C ARG A 653 11.79 -8.31 6.50
N ILE A 654 11.51 -9.07 7.56
CA ILE A 654 12.25 -10.26 7.97
C ILE A 654 11.30 -11.45 8.00
N GLY A 655 11.59 -12.44 7.16
CA GLY A 655 10.89 -13.73 7.11
C GLY A 655 11.68 -14.84 7.80
N GLY A 656 10.99 -15.85 8.31
CA GLY A 656 11.62 -17.03 8.90
C GLY A 656 10.82 -18.31 8.68
N LEU A 657 11.53 -19.43 8.50
CA LEU A 657 10.98 -20.78 8.42
C LEU A 657 11.65 -21.65 9.50
N SER A 658 10.87 -22.10 10.48
CA SER A 658 11.35 -22.92 11.59
C SER A 658 11.44 -24.40 11.22
N GLY A 659 12.43 -25.07 11.80
CA GLY A 659 12.55 -26.52 11.76
C GLY A 659 13.52 -27.05 10.71
N ILE A 660 13.52 -28.38 10.57
CA ILE A 660 14.37 -29.12 9.62
C ILE A 660 13.54 -29.96 8.66
N PHE A 661 14.08 -30.29 7.50
CA PHE A 661 13.34 -31.06 6.50
C PHE A 661 13.34 -32.57 6.78
N LYS A 662 12.15 -33.19 6.71
CA LYS A 662 12.00 -34.65 6.69
C LYS A 662 10.90 -35.06 5.69
N PRO A 663 11.22 -35.82 4.62
CA PRO A 663 10.24 -36.18 3.58
C PRO A 663 8.96 -36.83 4.11
N ASP A 664 9.09 -37.76 5.07
CA ASP A 664 7.97 -38.53 5.62
C ASP A 664 6.90 -37.69 6.33
N ASN A 665 7.26 -36.47 6.76
CA ASN A 665 6.35 -35.58 7.48
C ASN A 665 5.98 -34.33 6.68
N TYR A 666 6.70 -34.02 5.59
CA TYR A 666 6.54 -32.76 4.85
C TYR A 666 5.11 -32.51 4.38
N LEU A 667 4.42 -33.56 3.89
CA LEU A 667 3.05 -33.47 3.41
C LEU A 667 1.99 -33.71 4.49
N ARG A 668 2.33 -33.73 5.77
CA ARG A 668 1.36 -33.97 6.86
C ARG A 668 0.92 -32.67 7.53
N GLY A 669 -0.18 -32.71 8.26
CA GLY A 669 -0.49 -31.63 9.20
C GLY A 669 0.43 -31.62 10.43
N HIS A 670 0.29 -30.60 11.27
CA HIS A 670 0.86 -30.59 12.62
C HIS A 670 -0.09 -31.34 13.57
N PHE A 671 0.15 -32.64 13.74
CA PHE A 671 -0.72 -33.54 14.52
C PHE A 671 -0.16 -33.89 15.91
N GLU A 672 1.06 -33.44 16.20
CA GLU A 672 1.81 -33.81 17.39
C GLU A 672 1.22 -33.19 18.63
N ARG A 673 1.02 -33.99 19.68
CA ARG A 673 0.42 -33.56 20.95
C ARG A 673 1.13 -34.22 22.15
N PRO A 674 1.39 -33.48 23.25
CA PRO A 674 1.88 -34.09 24.50
C PRO A 674 0.86 -35.07 25.12
N PRO A 675 1.31 -36.15 25.77
CA PRO A 675 2.71 -36.57 25.89
C PRO A 675 3.22 -37.16 24.57
N TYR A 676 4.36 -36.65 24.09
CA TYR A 676 5.02 -37.11 22.88
C TYR A 676 5.74 -38.43 23.11
N ASN A 677 5.71 -39.29 22.09
CA ASN A 677 6.67 -40.37 21.95
C ASN A 677 7.89 -39.88 21.14
N MET A 678 8.95 -40.71 21.07
CA MET A 678 10.19 -40.35 20.36
C MET A 678 10.01 -40.02 18.87
N SER A 679 8.94 -40.49 18.22
CA SER A 679 8.65 -40.16 16.83
C SER A 679 7.94 -38.80 16.72
N THR A 680 6.90 -38.55 17.52
CA THR A 680 6.16 -37.29 17.50
C THR A 680 6.99 -36.13 18.03
N LEU A 681 7.88 -36.39 18.97
CA LEU A 681 8.79 -35.38 19.51
C LEU A 681 9.77 -34.90 18.42
N ARG A 682 10.15 -35.79 17.48
CA ARG A 682 10.93 -35.41 16.30
C ARG A 682 10.10 -34.74 15.22
N SER A 683 8.88 -35.24 14.98
CA SER A 683 8.05 -34.68 13.91
C SER A 683 7.53 -33.27 14.22
N ALA A 684 7.44 -32.88 15.49
CA ALA A 684 6.96 -31.56 15.91
C ALA A 684 7.79 -30.38 15.35
N TYR A 685 9.10 -30.55 15.14
CA TYR A 685 9.97 -29.50 14.56
C TYR A 685 10.31 -29.72 13.08
N HIS A 686 9.73 -30.71 12.41
CA HIS A 686 9.94 -30.84 10.97
C HIS A 686 9.14 -29.79 10.20
N ILE A 687 9.69 -29.26 9.10
CA ILE A 687 9.00 -28.34 8.19
C ILE A 687 7.78 -29.04 7.54
N ARG A 688 6.69 -28.30 7.30
CA ARG A 688 5.54 -28.76 6.49
C ARG A 688 5.40 -27.96 5.20
N ASN A 689 4.70 -28.56 4.24
CA ASN A 689 4.46 -27.95 2.94
C ASN A 689 3.56 -26.71 2.99
N LEU A 690 2.72 -26.57 4.01
CA LEU A 690 1.85 -25.38 4.18
C LEU A 690 2.67 -24.11 4.40
N GLU A 691 3.65 -24.12 5.32
CA GLU A 691 4.49 -22.96 5.62
C GLU A 691 5.34 -22.58 4.41
N VAL A 692 5.90 -23.58 3.71
CA VAL A 692 6.65 -23.37 2.47
C VAL A 692 5.77 -22.79 1.38
N PHE A 693 4.54 -23.30 1.24
CA PHE A 693 3.56 -22.77 0.31
C PHE A 693 3.23 -21.30 0.60
N ARG A 694 3.01 -20.93 1.87
CA ARG A 694 2.75 -19.54 2.28
C ARG A 694 3.95 -18.62 2.00
N MET A 695 5.16 -19.06 2.30
CA MET A 695 6.38 -18.26 2.05
C MET A 695 6.57 -17.95 0.56
N LYS A 696 6.27 -18.89 -0.34
CA LYS A 696 6.35 -18.68 -1.79
C LYS A 696 5.42 -17.58 -2.31
N GLN A 697 4.30 -17.31 -1.63
CA GLN A 697 3.35 -16.28 -2.04
C GLN A 697 3.89 -14.85 -1.86
N LEU A 698 5.06 -14.69 -1.24
CA LEU A 698 5.73 -13.41 -1.04
C LEU A 698 6.64 -13.02 -2.22
N ALA A 699 6.70 -13.82 -3.30
CA ALA A 699 7.59 -13.55 -4.42
C ALA A 699 7.49 -12.14 -5.05
N PRO A 700 6.30 -11.50 -5.18
CA PRO A 700 6.17 -10.18 -5.80
C PRO A 700 6.83 -9.05 -5.01
N ASP A 701 6.77 -9.15 -3.68
CA ASP A 701 7.42 -8.24 -2.74
C ASP A 701 8.08 -9.11 -1.66
N PRO A 702 9.34 -9.50 -1.83
CA PRO A 702 10.00 -10.45 -0.95
C PRO A 702 10.46 -9.77 0.35
N PRO A 703 10.53 -10.51 1.49
CA PRO A 703 11.28 -10.05 2.65
C PRO A 703 12.74 -9.75 2.26
N GLN A 704 13.34 -8.69 2.82
CA GLN A 704 14.76 -8.42 2.56
C GLN A 704 15.66 -9.49 3.17
N ILE A 705 15.27 -10.03 4.33
CA ILE A 705 16.00 -11.09 5.04
C ILE A 705 15.08 -12.30 5.18
N VAL A 706 15.58 -13.49 4.86
CA VAL A 706 14.92 -14.77 5.18
C VAL A 706 15.85 -15.63 6.05
N MET A 707 15.29 -16.24 7.10
CA MET A 707 15.99 -17.15 8.00
C MET A 707 15.47 -18.58 7.86
N SER A 708 16.36 -19.57 7.85
CA SER A 708 16.01 -21.00 7.97
C SER A 708 17.04 -21.73 8.80
N HIS A 709 16.68 -22.78 9.55
CA HIS A 709 17.68 -23.53 10.31
C HIS A 709 18.57 -24.34 9.38
N ASP A 710 17.96 -25.21 8.57
CA ASP A 710 18.64 -25.95 7.50
C ASP A 710 19.00 -25.02 6.34
N TRP A 711 20.11 -25.35 5.66
CA TRP A 711 20.52 -24.64 4.45
C TRP A 711 19.58 -24.95 3.29
N PRO A 712 19.35 -24.00 2.37
CA PRO A 712 18.80 -24.32 1.05
C PRO A 712 19.66 -25.37 0.35
N GLU A 713 19.01 -26.40 -0.22
CA GLU A 713 19.70 -27.44 -0.97
C GLU A 713 20.60 -26.88 -2.09
N GLY A 714 21.84 -27.38 -2.17
CA GLY A 714 22.77 -27.03 -3.24
C GLY A 714 23.43 -25.65 -3.12
N VAL A 715 23.19 -24.89 -2.04
CA VAL A 715 23.82 -23.57 -1.82
C VAL A 715 25.35 -23.65 -1.68
N ASP A 716 25.87 -24.83 -1.32
CA ASP A 716 27.30 -25.15 -1.24
C ASP A 716 28.04 -25.04 -2.58
N LYS A 717 27.32 -24.95 -3.70
CA LYS A 717 27.89 -24.75 -5.05
C LYS A 717 28.13 -23.27 -5.40
N PHE A 718 27.65 -22.33 -4.58
CA PHE A 718 27.67 -20.89 -4.86
C PHE A 718 28.72 -20.10 -4.06
N GLY A 719 29.58 -20.80 -3.31
CA GLY A 719 30.67 -20.22 -2.53
C GLY A 719 31.94 -21.06 -2.63
N ASN A 720 32.80 -21.01 -1.60
CA ASN A 720 34.05 -21.77 -1.57
C ASN A 720 33.81 -23.25 -1.17
N LEU A 721 33.33 -24.06 -2.12
CA LEU A 721 33.05 -25.48 -1.90
C LEU A 721 34.30 -26.26 -1.43
N GLU A 722 35.46 -26.00 -2.02
CA GLU A 722 36.71 -26.69 -1.63
C GLU A 722 37.02 -26.44 -0.15
N GLY A 723 36.96 -25.19 0.30
CA GLY A 723 37.17 -24.84 1.71
C GLY A 723 36.13 -25.47 2.65
N LEU A 724 34.87 -25.61 2.21
CA LEU A 724 33.84 -26.31 2.99
C LEU A 724 34.15 -27.80 3.12
N LEU A 725 34.57 -28.45 2.03
CA LEU A 725 34.90 -29.88 2.01
C LEU A 725 36.22 -30.18 2.74
N ASP A 726 37.16 -29.24 2.80
CA ASP A 726 38.34 -29.36 3.65
C ASP A 726 37.96 -29.33 5.14
N LEU A 727 37.03 -28.44 5.52
CA LEU A 727 36.52 -28.33 6.89
C LEU A 727 35.62 -29.52 7.28
N LYS A 728 34.79 -30.00 6.34
CA LYS A 728 33.79 -31.06 6.54
C LYS A 728 33.85 -32.09 5.39
N PRO A 729 34.87 -32.98 5.35
CA PRO A 729 35.05 -33.91 4.22
C PRO A 729 33.87 -34.86 3.95
N HIS A 730 33.08 -35.16 4.99
CA HIS A 730 31.91 -36.04 4.91
C HIS A 730 30.71 -35.41 4.18
N PHE A 731 30.76 -34.12 3.83
CA PHE A 731 29.72 -33.50 2.99
C PHE A 731 29.92 -33.78 1.50
N ARG A 732 31.07 -34.36 1.08
CA ARG A 732 31.40 -34.60 -0.33
C ARG A 732 30.30 -35.37 -1.07
N ASP A 733 29.92 -36.54 -0.57
CA ASP A 733 28.92 -37.38 -1.23
C ASP A 733 27.55 -36.68 -1.34
N GLN A 734 27.15 -35.94 -0.31
CA GLN A 734 25.88 -35.20 -0.32
C GLN A 734 25.92 -33.99 -1.26
N SER A 735 27.07 -33.32 -1.34
CA SER A 735 27.30 -32.20 -2.24
C SER A 735 27.33 -32.67 -3.70
N ASP A 736 28.00 -33.77 -4.00
CA ASP A 736 28.11 -34.33 -5.35
C ASP A 736 26.76 -34.85 -5.87
N GLU A 737 25.93 -35.38 -4.99
CA GLU A 737 24.57 -35.85 -5.32
C GLU A 737 23.51 -34.73 -5.29
N HIS A 738 23.89 -33.48 -5.03
CA HIS A 738 22.97 -32.34 -4.89
C HIS A 738 21.92 -32.51 -3.80
N ARG A 739 22.27 -33.15 -2.68
CA ARG A 739 21.38 -33.44 -1.53
C ARG A 739 21.78 -32.73 -0.24
N LEU A 740 22.79 -31.86 -0.27
CA LEU A 740 23.23 -31.12 0.91
C LEU A 740 22.29 -29.93 1.17
N GLY A 741 21.50 -30.02 2.23
CA GLY A 741 20.53 -29.00 2.63
C GLY A 741 19.09 -29.50 2.54
N SER A 742 18.16 -28.55 2.42
CA SER A 742 16.72 -28.78 2.45
C SER A 742 16.07 -28.36 1.12
N PRO A 743 15.42 -29.28 0.39
CA PRO A 743 14.68 -28.96 -0.83
C PRO A 743 13.59 -27.89 -0.64
N PRO A 744 12.78 -27.90 0.45
CA PRO A 744 11.75 -26.87 0.61
C PRO A 744 12.32 -25.46 0.82
N THR A 745 13.45 -25.32 1.51
CA THR A 745 14.12 -24.01 1.66
C THR A 745 14.77 -23.57 0.34
N ARG A 746 15.23 -24.51 -0.49
CA ARG A 746 15.66 -24.22 -1.87
C ARG A 746 14.51 -23.70 -2.73
N GLU A 747 13.33 -24.30 -2.63
CA GLU A 747 12.14 -23.86 -3.35
C GLU A 747 11.76 -22.41 -2.99
N VAL A 748 11.78 -22.07 -1.70
CA VAL A 748 11.53 -20.69 -1.24
C VAL A 748 12.62 -19.73 -1.73
N LEU A 749 13.90 -20.12 -1.67
CA LEU A 749 15.01 -19.29 -2.13
C LEU A 749 14.87 -18.92 -3.61
N ASP A 750 14.56 -19.90 -4.46
CA ASP A 750 14.49 -19.71 -5.92
C ASP A 750 13.28 -18.86 -6.34
N ILE A 751 12.16 -18.97 -5.62
CA ILE A 751 10.92 -18.26 -5.93
C ILE A 751 10.90 -16.85 -5.32
N VAL A 752 11.25 -16.73 -4.03
CA VAL A 752 11.14 -15.45 -3.29
C VAL A 752 12.33 -14.54 -3.58
N GLN A 753 13.54 -15.12 -3.71
CA GLN A 753 14.78 -14.40 -4.05
C GLN A 753 15.05 -13.17 -3.14
N PRO A 754 15.16 -13.35 -1.81
CA PRO A 754 15.42 -12.27 -0.86
C PRO A 754 16.84 -11.69 -1.04
N GLU A 755 17.12 -10.51 -0.48
CA GLU A 755 18.47 -9.94 -0.54
C GLU A 755 19.46 -10.74 0.32
N TYR A 756 19.03 -11.19 1.49
CA TYR A 756 19.82 -11.98 2.43
C TYR A 756 19.12 -13.27 2.82
N TRP A 757 19.89 -14.35 2.92
CA TRP A 757 19.45 -15.62 3.47
C TRP A 757 20.39 -16.07 4.58
N PHE A 758 19.87 -16.31 5.79
CA PHE A 758 20.65 -16.75 6.93
C PHE A 758 20.27 -18.16 7.39
N SER A 759 21.29 -18.99 7.62
CA SER A 759 21.09 -20.37 8.10
C SER A 759 22.09 -20.83 9.15
N ALA A 760 21.84 -22.00 9.75
CA ALA A 760 22.70 -22.60 10.77
C ALA A 760 22.81 -24.13 10.56
N HIS A 761 22.60 -24.92 11.62
CA HIS A 761 22.54 -26.39 11.65
C HIS A 761 23.85 -27.15 11.35
N LEU A 762 24.54 -26.84 10.26
CA LEU A 762 25.72 -27.58 9.79
C LEU A 762 27.02 -27.26 10.57
N HIS A 763 26.95 -26.32 11.52
CA HIS A 763 28.04 -25.96 12.43
C HIS A 763 29.34 -25.61 11.68
N CYS A 764 29.23 -24.65 10.76
CA CYS A 764 30.35 -24.03 10.06
C CYS A 764 29.93 -22.67 9.50
N LYS A 765 30.90 -21.76 9.37
CA LYS A 765 30.68 -20.51 8.65
C LYS A 765 30.87 -20.73 7.16
N TYR A 766 29.86 -20.37 6.37
CA TYR A 766 29.92 -20.44 4.92
C TYR A 766 29.15 -19.27 4.31
N ALA A 767 29.74 -18.62 3.31
CA ALA A 767 29.13 -17.50 2.61
C ALA A 767 29.10 -17.78 1.11
N ALA A 768 28.00 -17.42 0.47
CA ALA A 768 27.77 -17.62 -0.96
C ALA A 768 26.94 -16.47 -1.54
N VAL A 769 27.04 -16.28 -2.86
CA VAL A 769 26.20 -15.34 -3.61
C VAL A 769 25.47 -16.13 -4.68
N ILE A 770 24.14 -16.16 -4.59
CA ILE A 770 23.27 -16.87 -5.52
C ILE A 770 22.74 -15.84 -6.51
N GLU A 771 23.06 -16.04 -7.79
CA GLU A 771 22.55 -15.22 -8.89
C GLU A 771 21.26 -15.86 -9.42
N HIS A 772 20.21 -15.06 -9.55
CA HIS A 772 18.90 -15.49 -10.05
C HIS A 772 18.68 -15.03 -11.50
N ASP A 773 17.85 -15.75 -12.26
CA ASP A 773 17.59 -15.51 -13.69
C ASP A 773 17.03 -14.10 -14.02
N GLY A 774 16.57 -13.35 -13.00
CA GLY A 774 16.11 -11.95 -13.11
C GLY A 774 17.17 -10.88 -12.81
N GLY A 775 18.43 -11.26 -12.62
CA GLY A 775 19.53 -10.33 -12.27
C GLY A 775 19.55 -9.87 -10.80
N ARG A 776 18.69 -10.45 -9.95
CA ARG A 776 18.76 -10.30 -8.48
C ARG A 776 19.79 -11.26 -7.92
N ASN A 777 20.44 -10.85 -6.82
CA ASN A 777 21.40 -11.69 -6.11
C ASN A 777 20.99 -11.86 -4.65
N THR A 778 20.99 -13.09 -4.15
CA THR A 778 20.83 -13.39 -2.72
C THR A 778 22.20 -13.63 -2.09
N LYS A 779 22.48 -12.94 -0.99
CA LYS A 779 23.68 -13.15 -0.16
C LYS A 779 23.35 -14.18 0.92
N PHE A 780 23.91 -15.37 0.79
CA PHE A 780 23.76 -16.43 1.79
C PHE A 780 24.88 -16.37 2.82
N LEU A 781 24.52 -16.52 4.09
CA LEU A 781 25.46 -16.71 5.18
C LEU A 781 24.94 -17.77 6.14
N SER A 782 25.81 -18.69 6.49
CA SER A 782 25.63 -19.58 7.63
C SER A 782 26.71 -19.37 8.67
N LEU A 783 26.37 -19.66 9.92
CA LEU A 783 27.25 -19.50 11.07
C LEU A 783 27.30 -20.78 11.89
N ASP A 784 28.37 -20.88 12.67
CA ASP A 784 28.61 -22.02 13.56
C ASP A 784 27.84 -21.85 14.88
N LYS A 785 27.90 -22.86 15.75
CA LYS A 785 27.25 -22.82 17.07
C LYS A 785 28.02 -21.94 18.06
N CYS A 786 27.29 -21.33 19.00
CA CYS A 786 27.89 -20.54 20.07
C CYS A 786 28.89 -21.38 20.90
N SER A 787 30.18 -21.13 20.69
CA SER A 787 31.28 -21.81 21.38
C SER A 787 32.56 -20.98 21.29
N SER A 788 33.44 -21.13 22.28
CA SER A 788 34.68 -20.35 22.37
C SER A 788 35.55 -20.52 21.11
N GLY A 789 35.88 -19.40 20.45
CA GLY A 789 36.73 -19.37 19.25
C GLY A 789 36.03 -19.75 17.93
N SER A 790 34.73 -20.03 17.96
CA SER A 790 33.93 -20.35 16.78
C SER A 790 33.33 -19.09 16.14
N PRO A 791 33.21 -19.02 14.79
CA PRO A 791 32.57 -17.90 14.10
C PRO A 791 31.04 -18.01 14.15
N PHE A 792 30.46 -17.89 15.35
CA PHE A 792 29.01 -18.05 15.59
C PHE A 792 28.21 -16.76 15.41
N LEU A 793 28.87 -15.59 15.43
CA LEU A 793 28.23 -14.27 15.36
C LEU A 793 28.79 -13.46 14.18
N GLN A 794 27.92 -12.78 13.43
CA GLN A 794 28.29 -11.84 12.37
C GLN A 794 27.43 -10.58 12.48
N ILE A 795 28.01 -9.40 12.24
CA ILE A 795 27.25 -8.15 12.15
C ILE A 795 27.06 -7.78 10.69
N LEU A 796 25.82 -7.44 10.35
CA LEU A 796 25.40 -6.87 9.07
C LEU A 796 24.84 -5.47 9.29
N THR A 797 25.05 -4.60 8.31
CA THR A 797 24.42 -3.28 8.29
C THR A 797 23.46 -3.22 7.11
N VAL A 798 22.19 -2.96 7.37
CA VAL A 798 21.12 -2.83 6.36
C VAL A 798 20.49 -1.44 6.41
N GLY A 799 19.88 -1.00 5.30
CA GLY A 799 19.06 0.21 5.31
C GLY A 799 17.73 -0.06 6.04
N ALA A 800 17.34 0.86 6.92
CA ALA A 800 16.15 0.86 7.75
C ALA A 800 15.52 2.28 7.81
N GLU A 801 14.25 2.37 8.20
CA GLU A 801 13.51 3.62 8.46
C GLU A 801 13.31 3.78 9.98
N ILE A 802 14.38 4.08 10.72
CA ILE A 802 14.33 4.22 12.18
C ILE A 802 13.90 5.65 12.52
N GLU A 803 12.63 5.84 12.82
CA GLU A 803 12.14 7.07 13.47
C GLU A 803 12.49 7.01 14.97
N SER A 804 13.06 8.07 15.53
CA SER A 804 13.28 8.28 16.99
C SER A 804 14.30 7.37 17.73
N GLY A 805 15.05 6.52 17.03
CA GLY A 805 16.15 5.73 17.62
C GLY A 805 15.73 4.44 18.36
N GLU A 806 14.43 4.15 18.44
CA GLU A 806 13.88 2.87 18.90
C GLU A 806 13.40 2.04 17.69
N VAL A 807 13.75 0.76 17.66
CA VAL A 807 13.35 -0.15 16.58
C VAL A 807 11.91 -0.61 16.82
N SER A 808 10.99 -0.24 15.92
CA SER A 808 9.62 -0.75 15.96
C SER A 808 9.57 -2.21 15.51
N LEU A 809 8.63 -2.98 16.08
CA LEU A 809 8.31 -4.35 15.67
C LEU A 809 6.84 -4.40 15.27
N GLU A 810 6.58 -4.72 14.01
CA GLU A 810 5.26 -4.66 13.39
C GLU A 810 4.94 -5.97 12.66
N TYR A 811 3.67 -6.37 12.68
CA TYR A 811 3.18 -7.45 11.84
C TYR A 811 3.23 -7.05 10.37
N ASP A 812 3.55 -8.01 9.51
CA ASP A 812 3.56 -7.78 8.07
C ASP A 812 2.14 -7.96 7.47
N PRO A 813 1.52 -6.93 6.88
CA PRO A 813 0.14 -7.00 6.39
C PRO A 813 -0.06 -8.07 5.29
N ALA A 814 0.92 -8.23 4.40
CA ALA A 814 0.89 -9.23 3.34
C ALA A 814 0.97 -10.66 3.90
N TRP A 815 1.80 -10.90 4.90
CA TRP A 815 1.85 -12.19 5.60
C TRP A 815 0.55 -12.51 6.35
N LEU A 816 -0.03 -11.52 7.04
CA LEU A 816 -1.33 -11.69 7.71
C LEU A 816 -2.44 -12.01 6.69
N ALA A 817 -2.43 -11.38 5.52
CA ALA A 817 -3.37 -11.67 4.45
C ALA A 817 -3.19 -13.11 3.92
N ILE A 818 -1.95 -13.56 3.70
CA ILE A 818 -1.64 -14.94 3.33
C ILE A 818 -2.13 -15.93 4.39
N LEU A 819 -1.86 -15.68 5.69
CA LEU A 819 -2.32 -16.54 6.78
C LEU A 819 -3.85 -16.69 6.77
N LYS A 820 -4.56 -15.58 6.53
CA LYS A 820 -6.02 -15.54 6.49
C LYS A 820 -6.59 -16.25 5.27
N SER A 821 -6.10 -15.96 4.07
CA SER A 821 -6.60 -16.54 2.82
C SER A 821 -6.31 -18.05 2.71
N THR A 822 -5.19 -18.50 3.26
CA THR A 822 -4.79 -19.91 3.31
C THR A 822 -5.26 -20.66 4.57
N ASN A 823 -6.11 -20.06 5.40
CA ASN A 823 -6.55 -20.68 6.66
C ASN A 823 -7.27 -22.03 6.45
N HIS A 824 -8.01 -22.17 5.35
CA HIS A 824 -8.71 -23.41 4.99
C HIS A 824 -7.78 -24.57 4.60
N LEU A 825 -6.51 -24.28 4.28
CA LEU A 825 -5.47 -25.28 3.97
C LEU A 825 -4.76 -25.82 5.22
N LEU A 826 -5.08 -25.28 6.41
CA LEU A 826 -4.51 -25.75 7.66
C LEU A 826 -5.01 -27.16 8.00
N SER A 827 -4.09 -28.06 8.32
CA SER A 827 -4.39 -29.42 8.74
C SER A 827 -3.60 -29.80 10.01
N VAL A 828 -4.28 -30.50 10.92
CA VAL A 828 -3.69 -31.12 12.12
C VAL A 828 -3.70 -32.65 12.06
N ASN A 829 -3.87 -33.21 10.85
CA ASN A 829 -4.02 -34.65 10.64
C ASN A 829 -2.71 -35.31 10.15
N ARG A 830 -2.59 -36.62 10.38
CA ARG A 830 -1.46 -37.44 9.88
C ARG A 830 -1.53 -37.78 8.39
N ARG A 831 -2.67 -37.50 7.75
CA ARG A 831 -2.91 -37.81 6.34
C ARG A 831 -2.07 -36.88 5.46
N THR A 832 -1.68 -37.39 4.29
CA THR A 832 -1.05 -36.59 3.26
C THR A 832 -2.00 -35.48 2.81
N HIS A 833 -1.52 -34.26 2.79
CA HIS A 833 -2.24 -33.07 2.39
C HIS A 833 -1.39 -32.32 1.36
N TYR A 834 -1.93 -32.18 0.16
CA TYR A 834 -1.25 -31.47 -0.93
C TYR A 834 -1.72 -30.03 -0.97
N MET A 835 -0.79 -29.12 -1.25
CA MET A 835 -1.13 -27.73 -1.51
C MET A 835 -1.62 -27.58 -2.94
N PRO A 836 -2.57 -26.67 -3.21
CA PRO A 836 -3.05 -26.42 -4.56
C PRO A 836 -1.88 -25.96 -5.45
N GLY A 837 -1.90 -26.42 -6.71
CA GLY A 837 -0.91 -26.08 -7.72
C GLY A 837 -1.56 -25.53 -8.99
N PRO A 838 -0.76 -25.10 -9.99
CA PRO A 838 -1.28 -24.47 -11.21
C PRO A 838 -2.29 -25.31 -11.99
N ASP A 839 -2.20 -26.64 -11.88
CA ASP A 839 -3.10 -27.61 -12.53
C ASP A 839 -4.31 -27.98 -11.66
N SER A 840 -4.52 -27.31 -10.52
CA SER A 840 -5.66 -27.53 -9.62
C SER A 840 -6.87 -26.71 -10.05
N ASP A 841 -8.07 -27.25 -9.85
CA ASP A 841 -9.34 -26.52 -9.99
C ASP A 841 -9.57 -25.50 -8.85
N GLU A 842 -8.73 -25.53 -7.80
CA GLU A 842 -8.77 -24.62 -6.65
C GLU A 842 -7.77 -23.46 -6.81
N ARG A 843 -8.03 -22.32 -6.13
CA ARG A 843 -7.06 -21.20 -6.09
C ARG A 843 -5.72 -21.71 -5.57
N TYR A 844 -4.66 -21.54 -6.35
CA TYR A 844 -3.29 -21.93 -5.99
C TYR A 844 -2.36 -20.74 -5.78
N ASP A 845 -2.70 -19.58 -6.35
CA ASP A 845 -1.99 -18.33 -6.14
C ASP A 845 -2.66 -17.54 -5.01
N PHE A 846 -1.98 -17.46 -3.88
CA PHE A 846 -2.40 -16.71 -2.70
C PHE A 846 -1.48 -15.53 -2.44
N GLN A 847 -0.85 -15.00 -3.49
CA GLN A 847 -0.30 -13.64 -3.43
C GLN A 847 -1.41 -12.70 -2.91
N PRO A 848 -1.13 -11.94 -1.84
CA PRO A 848 -2.16 -11.18 -1.15
C PRO A 848 -2.68 -10.06 -2.06
N THR A 849 -3.98 -10.08 -2.34
CA THR A 849 -4.61 -9.02 -3.14
C THR A 849 -4.73 -7.74 -2.32
N SER A 850 -4.93 -6.60 -3.00
CA SER A 850 -5.15 -5.32 -2.31
C SER A 850 -6.37 -5.38 -1.36
N GLN A 851 -7.39 -6.17 -1.70
CA GLN A 851 -8.57 -6.36 -0.85
C GLN A 851 -8.26 -7.17 0.41
N GLU A 852 -7.47 -8.23 0.28
CA GLU A 852 -7.06 -9.07 1.43
C GLU A 852 -6.17 -8.27 2.39
N ILE A 853 -5.26 -7.43 1.87
CA ILE A 853 -4.46 -6.50 2.67
C ILE A 853 -5.36 -5.46 3.37
N GLN A 854 -6.28 -4.82 2.65
CA GLN A 854 -7.22 -3.86 3.26
C GLN A 854 -8.14 -4.49 4.31
N GLU A 855 -8.52 -5.76 4.14
CA GLU A 855 -9.27 -6.48 5.16
C GLU A 855 -8.45 -6.63 6.44
N VAL A 856 -7.18 -7.02 6.31
CA VAL A 856 -6.25 -7.09 7.44
C VAL A 856 -6.06 -5.70 8.06
N GLU A 857 -5.85 -4.64 7.27
CA GLU A 857 -5.74 -3.26 7.78
C GLU A 857 -6.96 -2.85 8.61
N ARG A 858 -8.17 -3.22 8.19
CA ARG A 858 -9.39 -3.00 8.98
C ARG A 858 -9.40 -3.81 10.27
N LEU A 859 -9.00 -5.08 10.24
CA LEU A 859 -8.94 -5.93 11.44
C LEU A 859 -7.92 -5.41 12.46
N PHE A 860 -6.86 -4.74 11.99
CA PHE A 860 -5.81 -4.17 12.81
C PHE A 860 -5.95 -2.67 13.05
N GLU A 861 -7.01 -2.03 12.55
CA GLU A 861 -7.28 -0.59 12.68
C GLU A 861 -6.12 0.29 12.17
N GLY A 862 -5.35 -0.22 11.20
CA GLY A 862 -4.13 0.42 10.68
C GLY A 862 -2.94 0.41 11.63
N ASP A 863 -3.04 -0.17 12.83
CA ASP A 863 -1.93 -0.34 13.77
C ASP A 863 -1.41 -1.78 13.79
N PHE A 864 -0.27 -1.97 13.13
CA PHE A 864 0.39 -3.26 13.03
C PHE A 864 1.43 -3.52 14.12
N ARG A 865 1.60 -2.61 15.08
CA ARG A 865 2.58 -2.80 16.16
C ARG A 865 2.30 -4.09 16.92
N VAL A 866 3.33 -4.90 17.07
CA VAL A 866 3.26 -6.12 17.87
C VAL A 866 3.13 -5.69 19.35
N PRO A 867 2.03 -6.03 20.04
CA PRO A 867 1.83 -5.62 21.43
C PRO A 867 2.93 -6.21 22.33
N ARG A 868 3.47 -5.42 23.28
CA ARG A 868 4.43 -5.92 24.30
C ARG A 868 3.67 -6.55 25.47
N ASN A 869 3.02 -7.69 25.23
CA ASN A 869 2.05 -8.34 26.12
C ASN A 869 2.53 -9.65 26.76
N PHE A 870 3.84 -9.93 26.77
CA PHE A 870 4.39 -11.17 27.34
C PHE A 870 3.83 -11.47 28.75
N GLN A 871 3.31 -12.68 28.92
CA GLN A 871 2.88 -13.22 30.21
C GLN A 871 3.43 -14.63 30.44
N LYS A 872 3.79 -14.93 31.69
CA LYS A 872 4.23 -16.27 32.08
C LYS A 872 3.05 -17.23 32.11
N SER A 873 3.01 -18.16 31.16
CA SER A 873 2.02 -19.23 31.09
C SER A 873 2.22 -20.37 32.10
N VAL A 874 3.45 -20.63 32.56
CA VAL A 874 3.79 -21.72 33.47
C VAL A 874 4.84 -21.29 34.51
N PRO A 875 5.01 -22.03 35.62
CA PRO A 875 6.13 -21.79 36.53
C PRO A 875 7.48 -21.94 35.83
N ALA A 876 8.40 -21.02 36.11
CA ALA A 876 9.79 -21.09 35.66
C ALA A 876 10.59 -22.07 36.52
N PHE A 877 11.67 -22.63 35.95
CA PHE A 877 12.65 -23.42 36.69
C PHE A 877 13.22 -22.63 37.88
N ASP A 878 13.23 -23.23 39.07
CA ASP A 878 13.89 -22.69 40.24
C ASP A 878 15.10 -23.57 40.63
N PRO A 879 16.34 -23.15 40.32
CA PRO A 879 17.54 -23.93 40.63
C PRO A 879 17.77 -24.11 42.14
N LYS A 880 17.04 -23.41 43.01
CA LYS A 880 17.09 -23.61 44.47
C LYS A 880 16.18 -24.75 44.94
N ARG A 881 15.22 -25.18 44.12
CA ARG A 881 14.17 -26.15 44.47
C ARG A 881 14.16 -27.38 43.56
N GLU A 882 14.63 -27.23 42.33
CA GLU A 882 14.61 -28.25 41.29
C GLU A 882 16.02 -28.52 40.79
N SER A 883 16.27 -29.76 40.38
CA SER A 883 17.53 -30.18 39.77
C SER A 883 17.29 -30.97 38.48
N ILE A 884 18.26 -30.98 37.57
CA ILE A 884 18.18 -31.75 36.31
C ILE A 884 17.95 -33.26 36.58
N GLN A 885 18.40 -33.79 37.72
CA GLN A 885 18.12 -35.19 38.08
C GLN A 885 16.61 -35.48 38.29
N ASP A 886 15.79 -34.46 38.55
CA ASP A 886 14.35 -34.64 38.73
C ASP A 886 13.64 -35.06 37.42
N LEU A 887 14.29 -34.89 36.26
CA LEU A 887 13.78 -35.33 34.95
C LEU A 887 13.35 -36.81 34.96
N TYR A 888 14.07 -37.68 35.68
CA TYR A 888 13.77 -39.13 35.74
C TYR A 888 12.45 -39.46 36.46
N HIS A 889 11.88 -38.50 37.18
CA HIS A 889 10.65 -38.67 37.97
C HIS A 889 9.49 -37.82 37.47
N LEU A 890 9.73 -36.96 36.48
CA LEU A 890 8.74 -36.05 35.91
C LEU A 890 8.02 -36.66 34.70
N LYS A 891 6.81 -36.16 34.45
CA LYS A 891 6.05 -36.43 33.22
C LYS A 891 6.03 -35.17 32.36
N GLN A 892 5.93 -35.36 31.04
CA GLN A 892 5.75 -34.25 30.09
C GLN A 892 4.50 -33.43 30.44
N SER A 893 4.54 -32.14 30.11
CA SER A 893 3.42 -31.21 30.24
C SER A 893 2.24 -31.61 29.33
N GLN A 894 1.05 -31.10 29.65
CA GLN A 894 -0.05 -31.06 28.68
C GLN A 894 0.10 -29.83 27.78
N PHE A 895 -0.72 -29.70 26.74
CA PHE A 895 -0.78 -28.45 26.00
C PHE A 895 -1.24 -27.31 26.89
N GLU A 896 -0.58 -26.17 26.78
CA GLU A 896 -0.98 -24.91 27.43
C GLU A 896 -1.44 -23.93 26.34
N LEU A 897 -2.59 -23.29 26.53
CA LEU A 897 -3.04 -22.25 25.62
C LEU A 897 -2.28 -20.95 25.89
N ASN A 898 -1.62 -20.44 24.86
CA ASN A 898 -1.08 -19.08 24.89
C ASN A 898 -2.20 -18.08 24.57
N LEU A 899 -2.56 -17.25 25.55
CA LEU A 899 -3.67 -16.29 25.43
C LEU A 899 -3.43 -15.22 24.36
N ASP A 900 -2.18 -14.84 24.12
CA ASP A 900 -1.85 -13.87 23.07
C ASP A 900 -2.06 -14.47 21.68
N THR A 901 -1.73 -15.75 21.49
CA THR A 901 -2.04 -16.50 20.27
C THR A 901 -3.54 -16.63 20.07
N VAL A 902 -4.30 -16.91 21.14
CA VAL A 902 -5.77 -16.95 21.06
C VAL A 902 -6.30 -15.59 20.59
N ALA A 903 -5.91 -14.49 21.24
CA ALA A 903 -6.32 -13.14 20.86
C ALA A 903 -5.91 -12.77 19.43
N PHE A 904 -4.69 -13.13 19.01
CA PHE A 904 -4.21 -12.92 17.64
C PHE A 904 -5.07 -13.67 16.61
N THR A 905 -5.32 -14.96 16.83
CA THR A 905 -6.13 -15.78 15.92
C THR A 905 -7.58 -15.34 15.86
N GLU A 906 -8.15 -14.83 16.97
CA GLU A 906 -9.47 -14.21 16.98
C GLU A 906 -9.50 -12.91 16.20
N LYS A 907 -8.51 -12.03 16.39
CA LYS A 907 -8.41 -10.74 15.69
C LYS A 907 -8.26 -10.94 14.18
N LEU A 908 -7.39 -11.84 13.75
CA LEU A 908 -7.19 -12.16 12.33
C LEU A 908 -8.30 -13.08 11.74
N GLN A 909 -9.08 -13.71 12.62
CA GLN A 909 -10.16 -14.65 12.31
C GLN A 909 -9.65 -15.91 11.58
N ILE A 910 -8.62 -16.54 12.14
CA ILE A 910 -8.02 -17.79 11.65
C ILE A 910 -8.08 -18.87 12.74
N ALA A 911 -7.85 -20.13 12.36
CA ALA A 911 -7.84 -21.23 13.29
C ALA A 911 -6.57 -21.24 14.14
N ASN A 912 -6.66 -21.73 15.38
CA ASN A 912 -5.50 -22.01 16.23
C ASN A 912 -5.21 -23.52 16.22
N PRO A 913 -4.09 -23.99 15.62
CA PRO A 913 -3.73 -25.40 15.54
C PRO A 913 -3.74 -26.14 16.89
N VAL A 914 -3.34 -25.46 17.97
CA VAL A 914 -3.33 -26.05 19.33
C VAL A 914 -4.75 -26.35 19.79
N THR A 915 -5.68 -25.41 19.59
CA THR A 915 -7.09 -25.61 19.96
C THR A 915 -7.73 -26.74 19.14
N MET A 916 -7.32 -26.93 17.89
CA MET A 916 -7.81 -28.04 17.04
C MET A 916 -7.32 -29.41 17.51
N LEU A 917 -6.20 -29.46 18.25
CA LEU A 917 -5.65 -30.68 18.84
C LEU A 917 -6.18 -30.99 20.25
N MET A 918 -6.91 -30.06 20.86
CA MET A 918 -7.47 -30.17 22.21
C MET A 918 -8.96 -30.55 22.17
N SER A 919 -9.43 -31.26 23.19
CA SER A 919 -10.87 -31.46 23.36
C SER A 919 -11.54 -30.17 23.83
N GLU A 920 -12.84 -30.04 23.54
CA GLU A 920 -13.63 -28.89 23.98
C GLU A 920 -13.55 -28.65 25.50
N SER A 921 -13.56 -29.75 26.27
CA SER A 921 -13.45 -29.69 27.74
C SER A 921 -12.10 -29.15 28.22
N GLU A 922 -11.02 -29.44 27.50
CA GLU A 922 -9.67 -28.97 27.83
C GLU A 922 -9.51 -27.49 27.51
N VAL A 923 -10.02 -27.05 26.36
CA VAL A 923 -10.03 -25.64 25.96
C VAL A 923 -10.83 -24.82 26.97
N ARG A 924 -12.07 -25.24 27.28
CA ARG A 924 -12.91 -24.55 28.27
C ARG A 924 -12.24 -24.47 29.63
N LYS A 925 -11.66 -25.57 30.13
CA LYS A 925 -10.98 -25.60 31.43
C LYS A 925 -9.83 -24.60 31.53
N GLN A 926 -9.07 -24.38 30.45
CA GLN A 926 -7.97 -23.41 30.44
C GLN A 926 -8.45 -21.96 30.25
N LEU A 927 -9.59 -21.74 29.59
CA LEU A 927 -10.22 -20.42 29.46
C LEU A 927 -11.07 -20.02 30.69
N GLU A 928 -11.59 -20.98 31.46
CA GLU A 928 -12.46 -20.81 32.64
C GLU A 928 -11.69 -20.55 33.96
N VAL A 929 -10.42 -20.19 33.93
CA VAL A 929 -9.67 -19.79 35.14
C VAL A 929 -9.61 -18.26 35.26
N PRO A 930 -10.57 -17.60 35.94
CA PRO A 930 -10.42 -16.21 36.34
C PRO A 930 -9.91 -16.14 37.79
N LYS A 931 -8.67 -15.69 38.00
CA LYS A 931 -8.33 -14.92 39.21
C LYS A 931 -7.32 -13.83 38.86
N GLU A 932 -7.83 -12.60 38.96
CA GLU A 932 -7.10 -11.32 39.07
C GLU A 932 -6.71 -10.55 37.80
N TYR A 933 -7.53 -10.46 36.74
CA TYR A 933 -7.36 -9.34 35.78
C TYR A 933 -8.70 -8.80 35.25
N THR A 934 -8.78 -7.47 35.20
CA THR A 934 -9.92 -6.61 34.77
C THR A 934 -10.28 -6.78 33.28
N PRO A 935 -11.50 -6.39 32.85
CA PRO A 935 -12.34 -7.20 31.97
C PRO A 935 -12.10 -6.99 30.46
N LEU A 936 -11.76 -8.08 29.76
CA LEU A 936 -12.09 -8.26 28.34
C LEU A 936 -13.43 -9.02 28.26
N GLN A 937 -14.52 -8.25 28.33
CA GLN A 937 -15.85 -8.74 27.96
C GLN A 937 -15.89 -8.95 26.44
N LEU A 938 -15.59 -10.16 25.96
CA LEU A 938 -16.10 -10.74 24.70
C LEU A 938 -15.63 -12.18 24.43
N VAL A 939 -15.17 -12.94 25.43
CA VAL A 939 -14.95 -14.39 25.27
C VAL A 939 -16.29 -15.11 25.43
N SER A 940 -17.19 -14.93 24.46
CA SER A 940 -18.53 -15.56 24.47
C SER A 940 -18.78 -16.33 23.17
N THR A 941 -19.02 -17.62 23.32
CA THR A 941 -19.81 -18.50 22.42
C THR A 941 -19.30 -18.83 21.01
N ARG A 942 -18.39 -18.06 20.39
CA ARG A 942 -17.94 -18.32 18.98
C ARG A 942 -16.87 -19.42 18.82
N LEU A 943 -16.04 -19.65 19.83
CA LEU A 943 -14.96 -20.66 19.81
C LEU A 943 -15.47 -22.10 19.68
N LEU A 944 -16.75 -22.36 19.96
CA LEU A 944 -17.33 -23.70 19.98
C LEU A 944 -18.07 -24.08 18.70
N SER A 945 -18.50 -23.10 17.90
CA SER A 945 -19.36 -23.34 16.73
C SER A 945 -18.65 -23.22 15.37
N ARG A 946 -17.38 -22.76 15.33
CA ARG A 946 -16.66 -22.48 14.07
C ARG A 946 -15.35 -23.25 13.85
N THR A 947 -14.81 -23.92 14.86
CA THR A 947 -13.49 -24.59 14.79
C THR A 947 -13.56 -26.11 14.67
N MET A 948 -14.74 -26.71 14.69
CA MET A 948 -14.90 -28.16 14.50
C MET A 948 -15.30 -28.49 13.07
N VAL A 949 -14.36 -29.03 12.29
CA VAL A 949 -14.69 -29.88 11.15
C VAL A 949 -15.39 -31.13 11.70
N PRO A 950 -16.48 -31.64 11.09
CA PRO A 950 -17.10 -32.87 11.56
C PRO A 950 -16.06 -34.00 11.49
N THR A 951 -15.70 -34.56 12.64
CA THR A 951 -15.03 -35.85 12.69
C THR A 951 -16.03 -36.88 12.18
N THR A 952 -15.92 -37.26 10.90
CA THR A 952 -16.52 -38.49 10.42
C THR A 952 -15.72 -39.65 10.99
N ASP A 953 -16.08 -40.05 12.21
CA ASP A 953 -15.97 -41.46 12.60
C ASP A 953 -16.99 -42.22 11.75
N ASP A 954 -16.55 -42.75 10.61
CA ASP A 954 -17.07 -44.00 10.03
C ASP A 954 -16.13 -44.50 8.91
N VAL A 955 -15.52 -45.66 9.22
CA VAL A 955 -14.69 -46.59 8.40
C VAL A 955 -13.19 -46.29 8.25
#